data_AF-A0A535I9M7-F1
#
_entry.id   AF-A0A535I9M7-F1
#
_cell.length_a   1.000
_cell.length_b   1.000
_cell.length_c   1.000
_cell.angle_alpha   90.00
_cell.angle_beta   90.00
_cell.angle_gamma   90.00
#
_symmetry.space_group_name_H-M   'P 1'
#
loop_
_entity.id
_entity.type
_entity.pdbx_description
1 polymer ?
#
loop_
_entity_poly.entity_id
_entity_poly.type
_entity_poly.pdbx_seq_one_letter_code
_entity_poly.pdbx_strand_id
1 'polypeptide(L)'
;MTFKHKLSVRLALLKDVLPLVPLLGLLAACEQASMLAPPIKTNINVSTIVTVPASVNLDPGQSLQFASYGRTPAGDSVDINVTWQAVGGGLISASGLYTAGTLQGDYAVKATLIPPAAIGAPVVAVPMQTSVVHVDPVAQIVVVPASTSVVTGGTQQFAAYGLRSTGDSVALSVVWSATGGTISSSGLYTAGAMPGGYVVTAMAGGLSGTATVTASSTPVDSVIVTPPDSVNLSVGSTQQFTAVVRDASGNVLTGRTVTWETSNSAVATVSPSGLVTGVGVGSATITATSGGKKGHGNAKVSNLPVASVTLSPSPATVYVGATMQLVATLKDANGHPLSGRTVTWTTSDGTVATVDGTGLVTGIALGATTITATSEGQTGVATVTVSSVPVASVVVAPSIANILVGNTVQLTATTQDAAGTVLAGRAITWSSSNPSVATVSPTGLTTGVAAGTATITATSEGKNASAAVTVANVPVASVVISPATALVLVGASVQLVASPKDAAGNLLSGRAITWTSSAPATATVSPTGLVTGVGAGAVTITAMSEGMTGSAAVTVNPVPVASVSLSPATVSAAVGQAVQLTATPRDASGNPLSGRVVTWATSNAAVATVTASGQVTVGVVTGVAAGSATITATSEGKSTTATVTVTTAPVASVAVTPATATIAAGGNQQFSAVTRDAAGNTLTGRVVTWASSNPTVATVSSGGLVTGQATGSATITAASEGKSGTAGITVQALPPGTHTGHYVAPNGSSTGDGTTGKPWDLATALAQPSAVQPGDTIWLRAGTYGGAFTSRLTGTDGAPVIVRQYPGERATIDGNLVIGGAYTWYWGFEVMSSVLNPIDLIGVNVQGPGTKCINMISHDNGGNGFGFWMPAVNSEIYGSIVYNNGRQTAVSGYAHGIYTQNETGTKLIRDNVLFNQFGKGIMVYGSLSAFLNNYDIEGNISFDNGSPVGGANPDILVGGTVPATGISVQNNMTYQQAGGASVWFGWTDAQNADLVAQNNYMAGQVLVVNWNSIIFTNNGIYHANKLDLRVPTATVPAYSWDNNDYVMTTVNDVWGGPFGAIKAGVAANYSTLGNWQAATGLDAHSAALEPASGKPTGVRVFIRPNAYERGRANIAIYNWDQAATVLVDLSSILQLSDSFEVHNVQDFFGPAVVKGRYNGGSVQLPMAGIQPPAPIGRSSLSPVTGPTFNAFVLLRTGP
;
A
#
# COMPACT_ATOMS: atom_id res chain seq x y z
N MET A 1 -30.46 20.42 -14.19
CA MET A 1 -29.15 20.42 -14.89
C MET A 1 -29.44 20.05 -16.35
N THR A 2 -29.21 20.86 -17.40
CA THR A 2 -27.99 21.58 -17.87
C THR A 2 -26.92 20.60 -18.37
N PHE A 3 -26.38 20.67 -19.60
CA PHE A 3 -26.64 21.55 -20.77
C PHE A 3 -26.04 20.92 -22.07
N LYS A 4 -26.05 21.66 -23.20
CA LYS A 4 -25.48 21.35 -24.56
C LYS A 4 -26.39 20.48 -25.45
N HIS A 5 -26.88 20.92 -26.62
CA HIS A 5 -26.23 21.40 -27.88
C HIS A 5 -25.77 20.25 -28.81
N LYS A 6 -25.80 20.35 -30.15
CA LYS A 6 -26.60 21.07 -31.18
C LYS A 6 -25.95 20.72 -32.56
N LEU A 7 -26.61 21.05 -33.69
CA LEU A 7 -26.11 20.89 -35.08
C LEU A 7 -25.98 19.42 -35.56
N SER A 8 -26.13 19.08 -36.85
CA SER A 8 -26.37 19.84 -38.10
C SER A 8 -27.76 19.52 -38.71
N VAL A 9 -28.53 20.40 -39.38
CA VAL A 9 -28.32 21.44 -40.42
C VAL A 9 -28.41 20.93 -41.87
N ARG A 10 -29.61 21.07 -42.46
CA ARG A 10 -29.98 21.77 -43.73
C ARG A 10 -31.53 21.85 -43.75
N LEU A 11 -32.15 23.05 -43.74
CA LEU A 11 -32.51 23.91 -44.88
C LEU A 11 -33.49 23.23 -45.89
N ALA A 12 -34.64 23.82 -46.29
CA ALA A 12 -35.28 25.09 -45.88
C ALA A 12 -36.72 25.26 -46.44
N LEU A 13 -37.36 26.38 -46.07
CA LEU A 13 -38.48 27.11 -46.72
C LEU A 13 -39.96 26.81 -46.33
N LEU A 14 -40.67 27.88 -45.92
CA LEU A 14 -42.07 28.31 -46.18
C LEU A 14 -43.18 27.21 -46.30
N LYS A 15 -44.34 27.24 -45.64
CA LYS A 15 -45.23 28.30 -45.07
C LYS A 15 -46.11 27.75 -43.93
N ASP A 16 -46.92 28.47 -43.12
CA ASP A 16 -46.97 29.88 -42.63
C ASP A 16 -48.06 30.01 -41.52
N VAL A 17 -47.92 31.00 -40.62
CA VAL A 17 -48.97 31.75 -39.87
C VAL A 17 -49.88 31.03 -38.82
N LEU A 18 -50.26 31.80 -37.78
CA LEU A 18 -51.10 31.42 -36.62
C LEU A 18 -52.62 31.64 -36.86
N PRO A 19 -53.53 31.18 -35.95
CA PRO A 19 -54.94 30.92 -36.31
C PRO A 19 -56.00 31.93 -35.82
N LEU A 20 -57.24 31.68 -36.31
CA LEU A 20 -58.55 31.92 -35.66
C LEU A 20 -59.27 33.29 -35.82
N VAL A 21 -60.61 33.22 -35.63
CA VAL A 21 -61.64 34.31 -35.52
C VAL A 21 -62.33 34.77 -36.86
N PRO A 22 -63.68 34.99 -36.92
CA PRO A 22 -64.47 35.23 -38.17
C PRO A 22 -65.18 36.61 -38.29
N LEU A 23 -65.88 36.95 -39.41
CA LEU A 23 -67.26 37.58 -39.57
C LEU A 23 -67.57 38.08 -41.04
N LEU A 24 -68.75 38.72 -41.28
CA LEU A 24 -69.54 38.96 -42.55
C LEU A 24 -69.13 40.10 -43.55
N GLY A 25 -69.63 40.05 -44.83
CA GLY A 25 -69.83 41.18 -45.82
C GLY A 25 -69.64 40.83 -47.34
N LEU A 26 -69.94 41.62 -48.42
CA LEU A 26 -71.02 42.61 -48.80
C LEU A 26 -70.94 42.99 -50.35
N LEU A 27 -72.01 43.47 -51.06
CA LEU A 27 -72.09 43.77 -52.55
C LEU A 27 -73.13 44.88 -52.99
N ALA A 28 -72.99 45.65 -54.13
CA ALA A 28 -73.91 46.77 -54.61
C ALA A 28 -73.77 47.43 -56.08
N ALA A 29 -74.73 48.33 -56.55
CA ALA A 29 -74.80 49.40 -57.69
C ALA A 29 -75.62 49.14 -59.04
N CYS A 30 -76.08 50.02 -60.03
CA CYS A 30 -76.15 51.51 -60.43
C CYS A 30 -77.13 51.88 -61.67
N GLU A 31 -77.45 53.18 -62.06
CA GLU A 31 -78.47 53.70 -63.11
C GLU A 31 -78.28 55.18 -63.79
N GLN A 32 -79.27 55.92 -64.47
CA GLN A 32 -79.38 57.43 -64.96
C GLN A 32 -80.65 57.84 -65.89
N ALA A 33 -81.09 59.03 -66.50
CA ALA A 33 -80.99 60.58 -66.69
C ALA A 33 -82.18 61.19 -67.63
N SER A 34 -82.56 62.43 -68.19
CA SER A 34 -82.41 63.99 -68.28
C SER A 34 -83.56 64.66 -69.24
N MET A 35 -83.95 65.93 -69.75
CA MET A 35 -83.72 67.46 -69.96
C MET A 35 -85.07 68.25 -70.47
N LEU A 36 -85.39 69.54 -70.95
CA LEU A 36 -84.98 71.03 -71.09
C LEU A 36 -86.11 72.08 -71.67
N ALA A 37 -85.96 73.46 -71.80
CA ALA A 37 -86.92 74.58 -72.33
C ALA A 37 -86.25 76.02 -72.68
N PRO A 38 -86.78 77.34 -72.82
CA PRO A 38 -88.09 78.15 -73.09
C PRO A 38 -88.05 79.59 -73.91
N PRO A 39 -89.14 80.48 -74.08
CA PRO A 39 -89.17 81.82 -74.86
C PRO A 39 -90.10 83.11 -74.48
N ILE A 40 -90.11 84.29 -75.25
CA ILE A 40 -91.15 85.43 -75.51
C ILE A 40 -91.05 86.99 -75.01
N LYS A 41 -91.93 88.01 -75.42
CA LYS A 41 -91.81 89.56 -75.36
C LYS A 41 -93.13 90.50 -75.24
N THR A 42 -93.12 91.89 -75.38
CA THR A 42 -94.18 92.95 -74.96
C THR A 42 -94.36 94.35 -75.74
N ASN A 43 -95.39 95.27 -75.46
CA ASN A 43 -95.41 96.83 -75.36
C ASN A 43 -96.77 97.72 -75.49
N ILE A 44 -97.04 98.83 -74.68
CA ILE A 44 -97.99 100.07 -74.75
C ILE A 44 -98.08 100.92 -73.37
N ASN A 45 -98.87 102.01 -73.15
CA ASN A 45 -99.05 102.82 -71.87
C ASN A 45 -100.53 102.94 -71.32
N VAL A 46 -100.76 103.07 -69.99
CA VAL A 46 -102.04 102.74 -69.24
C VAL A 46 -102.31 103.62 -67.98
N SER A 47 -103.55 103.70 -67.44
CA SER A 47 -103.90 104.40 -66.16
C SER A 47 -104.57 103.58 -65.03
N THR A 48 -105.39 102.56 -65.32
CA THR A 48 -106.07 101.72 -64.31
C THR A 48 -106.26 100.28 -64.80
N ILE A 49 -106.49 99.32 -63.88
CA ILE A 49 -106.69 97.88 -64.17
C ILE A 49 -108.12 97.48 -63.76
N VAL A 50 -108.80 96.68 -64.58
CA VAL A 50 -110.08 96.02 -64.24
C VAL A 50 -109.91 94.51 -64.35
N THR A 51 -110.41 93.75 -63.36
CA THR A 51 -110.48 92.29 -63.35
C THR A 51 -111.92 91.81 -63.50
N VAL A 52 -112.13 90.67 -64.18
CA VAL A 52 -113.44 90.05 -64.39
C VAL A 52 -113.33 88.53 -64.21
N PRO A 53 -114.23 87.88 -63.43
CA PRO A 53 -115.25 88.46 -62.57
C PRO A 53 -114.67 89.12 -61.31
N ALA A 54 -115.54 89.78 -60.53
CA ALA A 54 -115.18 90.40 -59.24
C ALA A 54 -115.36 89.45 -58.03
N SER A 55 -116.28 88.49 -58.09
CA SER A 55 -116.46 87.43 -57.08
C SER A 55 -117.09 86.16 -57.69
N VAL A 56 -116.89 84.99 -57.08
CA VAL A 56 -117.43 83.68 -57.50
C VAL A 56 -117.45 82.64 -56.35
N ASN A 57 -118.34 81.66 -56.39
CA ASN A 57 -118.30 80.46 -55.53
C ASN A 57 -117.86 79.24 -56.36
N LEU A 58 -117.03 78.36 -55.80
CA LEU A 58 -116.48 77.18 -56.48
C LEU A 58 -116.42 75.97 -55.54
N ASP A 59 -116.79 74.78 -56.03
CA ASP A 59 -116.62 73.52 -55.31
C ASP A 59 -115.12 73.12 -55.22
N PRO A 60 -114.71 72.30 -54.24
CA PRO A 60 -113.35 71.78 -54.11
C PRO A 60 -112.79 71.19 -55.42
N GLY A 61 -111.71 71.80 -55.94
CA GLY A 61 -111.07 71.39 -57.19
C GLY A 61 -111.68 71.94 -58.48
N GLN A 62 -112.73 72.76 -58.42
CA GLN A 62 -113.33 73.43 -59.59
C GLN A 62 -112.47 74.61 -60.06
N SER A 63 -112.43 74.87 -61.37
CA SER A 63 -111.63 75.95 -61.97
C SER A 63 -112.49 77.03 -62.66
N LEU A 64 -112.02 78.28 -62.65
CA LEU A 64 -112.60 79.42 -63.37
C LEU A 64 -111.52 80.36 -63.93
N GLN A 65 -111.71 80.86 -65.15
CA GLN A 65 -110.79 81.79 -65.82
C GLN A 65 -111.11 83.25 -65.47
N PHE A 66 -110.15 83.96 -64.90
CA PHE A 66 -110.19 85.42 -64.73
C PHE A 66 -109.54 86.12 -65.93
N ALA A 67 -110.02 87.32 -66.27
CA ALA A 67 -109.48 88.16 -67.33
C ALA A 67 -109.26 89.60 -66.83
N SER A 68 -108.37 90.34 -67.49
CA SER A 68 -108.04 91.72 -67.14
C SER A 68 -107.84 92.60 -68.35
N TYR A 69 -108.25 93.86 -68.27
CA TYR A 69 -107.93 94.89 -69.25
C TYR A 69 -107.52 96.18 -68.55
N GLY A 70 -106.73 97.00 -69.23
CA GLY A 70 -106.34 98.33 -68.77
C GLY A 70 -107.34 99.36 -69.23
N ARG A 71 -107.50 100.45 -68.49
CA ARG A 71 -108.09 101.68 -69.03
C ARG A 71 -107.05 102.78 -69.20
N THR A 72 -107.24 103.62 -70.21
CA THR A 72 -106.48 104.85 -70.44
C THR A 72 -107.01 105.99 -69.56
N PRO A 73 -106.32 107.14 -69.44
CA PRO A 73 -106.88 108.33 -68.77
C PRO A 73 -108.18 108.87 -69.42
N ALA A 74 -108.44 108.57 -70.69
CA ALA A 74 -109.68 108.91 -71.38
C ALA A 74 -110.82 107.90 -71.11
N GLY A 75 -110.53 106.77 -70.47
CA GLY A 75 -111.49 105.72 -70.11
C GLY A 75 -111.56 104.56 -71.10
N ASP A 76 -110.90 104.66 -72.26
CA ASP A 76 -110.82 103.60 -73.28
C ASP A 76 -110.17 102.34 -72.72
N SER A 77 -110.60 101.17 -73.21
CA SER A 77 -110.04 99.88 -72.78
C SER A 77 -108.90 99.45 -73.71
N VAL A 78 -107.79 98.99 -73.13
CA VAL A 78 -106.58 98.54 -73.84
C VAL A 78 -106.10 97.20 -73.29
N ASP A 79 -105.57 96.34 -74.17
CA ASP A 79 -104.93 95.11 -73.75
C ASP A 79 -103.67 95.40 -72.93
N ILE A 80 -103.52 94.64 -71.84
CA ILE A 80 -102.40 94.77 -70.91
C ILE A 80 -101.86 93.39 -70.54
N ASN A 81 -100.53 93.30 -70.46
CA ASN A 81 -99.90 92.18 -69.79
C ASN A 81 -99.91 92.45 -68.28
N VAL A 82 -100.55 91.57 -67.51
CA VAL A 82 -100.51 91.58 -66.04
C VAL A 82 -99.80 90.34 -65.51
N THR A 83 -99.26 90.43 -64.31
CA THR A 83 -99.07 89.24 -63.46
C THR A 83 -100.33 88.98 -62.63
N TRP A 84 -100.68 87.70 -62.53
CA TRP A 84 -101.77 87.20 -61.68
C TRP A 84 -101.23 86.61 -60.38
N GLN A 85 -101.93 86.81 -59.27
CA GLN A 85 -101.60 86.23 -57.97
C GLN A 85 -102.86 85.79 -57.22
N ALA A 86 -102.86 84.55 -56.72
CA ALA A 86 -103.84 84.07 -55.74
C ALA A 86 -103.31 84.28 -54.31
N VAL A 87 -104.20 84.60 -53.38
CA VAL A 87 -103.89 84.90 -51.98
C VAL A 87 -104.91 84.21 -51.07
N GLY A 88 -104.43 83.45 -50.10
CA GLY A 88 -105.23 82.74 -49.09
C GLY A 88 -105.59 81.30 -49.45
N GLY A 89 -105.92 81.03 -50.72
CA GLY A 89 -106.30 79.68 -51.17
C GLY A 89 -106.37 79.55 -52.69
N GLY A 90 -106.47 78.30 -53.15
CA GLY A 90 -106.42 77.92 -54.55
C GLY A 90 -105.07 78.18 -55.24
N LEU A 91 -105.03 77.99 -56.55
CA LEU A 91 -103.89 78.30 -57.42
C LEU A 91 -104.41 79.06 -58.66
N ILE A 92 -103.72 80.12 -59.08
CA ILE A 92 -103.98 80.80 -60.35
C ILE A 92 -102.79 80.63 -61.31
N SER A 93 -103.08 80.34 -62.58
CA SER A 93 -102.07 80.27 -63.63
C SER A 93 -101.57 81.68 -64.01
N ALA A 94 -100.42 81.73 -64.69
CA ALA A 94 -99.94 82.97 -65.32
C ALA A 94 -100.89 83.53 -66.41
N SER A 95 -101.85 82.72 -66.90
CA SER A 95 -102.90 83.14 -67.83
C SER A 95 -104.20 83.56 -67.14
N GLY A 96 -104.31 83.50 -65.81
CA GLY A 96 -105.51 83.89 -65.04
C GLY A 96 -106.48 82.75 -64.71
N LEU A 97 -106.16 81.48 -64.99
CA LEU A 97 -107.02 80.34 -64.64
C LEU A 97 -106.86 79.97 -63.17
N TYR A 98 -107.87 80.26 -62.35
CA TYR A 98 -107.91 79.92 -60.93
C TYR A 98 -108.53 78.53 -60.71
N THR A 99 -108.01 77.75 -59.76
CA THR A 99 -108.59 76.48 -59.30
C THR A 99 -108.74 76.50 -57.79
N ALA A 100 -109.95 76.17 -57.31
CA ALA A 100 -110.28 76.13 -55.89
C ALA A 100 -109.55 75.00 -55.16
N GLY A 101 -109.05 75.30 -53.95
CA GLY A 101 -108.47 74.30 -53.06
C GLY A 101 -109.53 73.41 -52.41
N THR A 102 -109.07 72.45 -51.59
CA THR A 102 -109.95 71.55 -50.81
C THR A 102 -110.31 72.09 -49.42
N LEU A 103 -109.92 73.32 -49.11
CA LEU A 103 -110.22 74.01 -47.85
C LEU A 103 -111.35 75.01 -48.06
N GLN A 104 -112.26 75.08 -47.09
CA GLN A 104 -113.32 76.08 -47.01
C GLN A 104 -112.74 77.44 -46.60
N GLY A 105 -113.17 78.51 -47.26
CA GLY A 105 -112.79 79.88 -46.93
C GLY A 105 -112.93 80.86 -48.09
N ASP A 106 -112.71 82.13 -47.76
CA ASP A 106 -112.82 83.27 -48.67
C ASP A 106 -111.40 83.69 -49.14
N TYR A 107 -111.14 83.61 -50.44
CA TYR A 107 -109.81 83.77 -51.04
C TYR A 107 -109.78 84.89 -52.09
N ALA A 108 -108.61 85.45 -52.39
CA ALA A 108 -108.47 86.62 -53.25
C ALA A 108 -107.58 86.38 -54.48
N VAL A 109 -107.97 86.96 -55.61
CA VAL A 109 -107.23 86.95 -56.90
C VAL A 109 -106.85 88.38 -57.26
N LYS A 110 -105.60 88.63 -57.65
CA LYS A 110 -105.04 89.97 -57.94
C LYS A 110 -104.40 90.05 -59.32
N ALA A 111 -104.50 91.23 -59.94
CA ALA A 111 -103.82 91.57 -61.20
C ALA A 111 -102.94 92.83 -61.05
N THR A 112 -101.70 92.77 -61.55
CA THR A 112 -100.72 93.88 -61.53
C THR A 112 -100.09 94.09 -62.90
N LEU A 113 -100.07 95.33 -63.41
CA LEU A 113 -99.56 95.69 -64.75
C LEU A 113 -98.05 95.45 -64.90
N ILE A 114 -97.63 94.90 -66.04
CA ILE A 114 -96.22 94.78 -66.45
C ILE A 114 -95.86 95.95 -67.38
N PRO A 115 -95.04 96.93 -66.94
CA PRO A 115 -94.64 98.06 -67.78
C PRO A 115 -93.66 97.62 -68.88
N PRO A 116 -93.76 98.14 -70.12
CA PRO A 116 -92.89 97.67 -71.19
C PRO A 116 -91.52 98.36 -71.28
N ALA A 117 -90.54 97.62 -71.79
CA ALA A 117 -89.14 98.02 -71.78
C ALA A 117 -88.70 98.68 -73.10
N ALA A 118 -88.78 100.02 -73.19
CA ALA A 118 -87.66 100.92 -73.54
C ALA A 118 -88.11 102.38 -73.85
N ILE A 119 -87.24 103.34 -73.47
CA ILE A 119 -87.17 104.78 -73.86
C ILE A 119 -88.46 105.63 -73.63
N GLY A 120 -88.45 106.72 -72.85
CA GLY A 120 -87.32 107.36 -72.15
C GLY A 120 -87.74 108.50 -71.21
N ALA A 121 -88.85 108.30 -70.48
CA ALA A 121 -89.36 109.23 -69.46
C ALA A 121 -89.95 108.45 -68.27
N PRO A 122 -90.02 109.00 -67.06
CA PRO A 122 -90.61 108.31 -65.90
C PRO A 122 -92.14 108.19 -66.06
N VAL A 123 -92.67 106.97 -65.85
CA VAL A 123 -94.11 106.67 -65.95
C VAL A 123 -94.71 106.51 -64.55
N VAL A 124 -95.91 107.05 -64.36
CA VAL A 124 -96.64 107.08 -63.08
C VAL A 124 -97.17 105.69 -62.72
N ALA A 125 -97.12 105.34 -61.42
CA ALA A 125 -97.57 104.04 -60.93
C ALA A 125 -99.11 103.88 -60.97
N VAL A 126 -99.57 102.72 -61.44
CA VAL A 126 -100.99 102.34 -61.51
C VAL A 126 -101.33 101.36 -60.36
N PRO A 127 -102.41 101.57 -59.59
CA PRO A 127 -102.84 100.62 -58.56
C PRO A 127 -103.24 99.24 -59.09
N MET A 128 -102.95 98.19 -58.32
CA MET A 128 -103.40 96.81 -58.55
C MET A 128 -104.89 96.64 -58.23
N GLN A 129 -105.55 95.63 -58.82
CA GLN A 129 -106.98 95.33 -58.58
C GLN A 129 -107.20 93.88 -58.10
N THR A 130 -108.27 93.64 -57.33
CA THR A 130 -108.55 92.37 -56.61
C THR A 130 -109.99 91.86 -56.81
N SER A 131 -110.17 90.52 -56.82
CA SER A 131 -111.44 89.76 -56.87
C SER A 131 -111.50 88.66 -55.79
N VAL A 132 -112.67 88.06 -55.47
CA VAL A 132 -112.89 87.12 -54.33
C VAL A 132 -113.45 85.73 -54.73
N VAL A 133 -113.25 84.67 -53.92
CA VAL A 133 -113.68 83.27 -54.17
C VAL A 133 -114.10 82.51 -52.88
N HIS A 134 -115.15 81.66 -52.90
CA HIS A 134 -115.69 80.87 -51.75
C HIS A 134 -115.82 79.33 -52.02
N VAL A 135 -115.75 78.43 -51.00
CA VAL A 135 -115.69 76.93 -51.11
C VAL A 135 -116.29 76.14 -49.89
N ASP A 136 -116.89 74.93 -50.05
CA ASP A 136 -117.58 74.10 -48.98
C ASP A 136 -117.24 72.56 -48.91
N PRO A 137 -117.54 71.79 -47.79
CA PRO A 137 -117.07 70.40 -47.54
C PRO A 137 -118.10 69.21 -47.45
N VAL A 138 -117.62 67.96 -47.23
CA VAL A 138 -118.37 66.65 -47.18
C VAL A 138 -118.04 65.84 -45.88
N ALA A 139 -118.90 64.90 -45.42
CA ALA A 139 -118.84 64.31 -44.06
C ALA A 139 -118.64 62.78 -43.90
N GLN A 140 -119.27 61.88 -44.66
CA GLN A 140 -119.10 60.41 -44.51
C GLN A 140 -119.31 59.60 -45.80
N ILE A 141 -119.02 58.29 -45.79
CA ILE A 141 -119.19 57.35 -46.94
C ILE A 141 -120.02 56.12 -46.52
N VAL A 142 -120.93 55.69 -47.39
CA VAL A 142 -121.80 54.51 -47.21
C VAL A 142 -121.53 53.47 -48.32
N VAL A 143 -121.58 52.18 -47.98
CA VAL A 143 -121.45 51.03 -48.90
C VAL A 143 -122.73 50.19 -48.88
N VAL A 144 -123.17 49.72 -50.05
CA VAL A 144 -124.43 48.96 -50.23
C VAL A 144 -124.21 47.78 -51.21
N PRO A 145 -124.75 46.57 -50.95
CA PRO A 145 -125.38 46.13 -49.69
C PRO A 145 -124.36 46.02 -48.55
N ALA A 146 -124.83 45.91 -47.30
CA ALA A 146 -123.95 45.80 -46.13
C ALA A 146 -123.46 44.35 -45.85
N SER A 147 -124.14 43.32 -46.38
CA SER A 147 -123.74 41.91 -46.25
C SER A 147 -124.32 41.02 -47.36
N THR A 148 -123.72 39.83 -47.59
CA THR A 148 -124.22 38.78 -48.50
C THR A 148 -123.64 37.40 -48.17
N SER A 149 -123.96 36.35 -48.92
CA SER A 149 -123.36 34.99 -48.83
C SER A 149 -123.36 34.28 -50.18
N VAL A 150 -122.26 33.61 -50.53
CA VAL A 150 -121.92 33.15 -51.88
C VAL A 150 -121.06 31.88 -51.80
N VAL A 151 -121.41 30.79 -52.50
CA VAL A 151 -120.57 29.57 -52.52
C VAL A 151 -119.18 29.82 -53.13
N THR A 152 -118.17 29.01 -52.77
CA THR A 152 -116.79 29.18 -53.25
C THR A 152 -116.73 29.23 -54.78
N GLY A 153 -116.32 30.36 -55.35
CA GLY A 153 -116.29 30.63 -56.80
C GLY A 153 -117.43 31.50 -57.37
N GLY A 154 -118.44 31.89 -56.59
CA GLY A 154 -119.52 32.80 -57.04
C GLY A 154 -119.21 34.29 -56.91
N THR A 155 -120.14 35.18 -57.28
CA THR A 155 -119.94 36.66 -57.32
C THR A 155 -121.07 37.48 -56.68
N GLN A 156 -120.80 38.75 -56.34
CA GLN A 156 -121.75 39.75 -55.78
C GLN A 156 -121.33 41.18 -56.18
N GLN A 157 -122.29 42.07 -56.50
CA GLN A 157 -122.02 43.49 -56.78
C GLN A 157 -122.23 44.40 -55.54
N PHE A 158 -121.39 45.42 -55.37
CA PHE A 158 -121.48 46.49 -54.37
C PHE A 158 -121.42 47.90 -55.00
N ALA A 159 -121.86 48.94 -54.28
CA ALA A 159 -121.80 50.35 -54.67
C ALA A 159 -121.59 51.27 -53.45
N ALA A 160 -121.15 52.52 -53.64
CA ALA A 160 -120.89 53.47 -52.56
C ALA A 160 -121.16 54.94 -52.95
N TYR A 161 -121.43 55.79 -51.96
CA TYR A 161 -121.64 57.24 -52.12
C TYR A 161 -121.26 58.01 -50.85
N GLY A 162 -121.08 59.33 -50.98
CA GLY A 162 -120.80 60.24 -49.86
C GLY A 162 -122.06 60.91 -49.31
N LEU A 163 -122.00 61.39 -48.07
CA LEU A 163 -123.03 62.23 -47.43
C LEU A 163 -122.38 63.51 -46.88
N ARG A 164 -123.05 64.65 -47.07
CA ARG A 164 -122.71 65.94 -46.44
C ARG A 164 -123.17 65.98 -44.98
N SER A 165 -122.68 66.96 -44.23
CA SER A 165 -123.15 67.27 -42.87
C SER A 165 -124.62 67.71 -42.83
N THR A 166 -125.19 68.18 -43.94
CA THR A 166 -126.62 68.47 -44.13
C THR A 166 -127.49 67.22 -44.27
N GLY A 167 -126.89 66.05 -44.50
CA GLY A 167 -127.59 64.80 -44.81
C GLY A 167 -127.75 64.50 -46.31
N ASP A 168 -127.42 65.45 -47.20
CA ASP A 168 -127.53 65.25 -48.65
C ASP A 168 -126.44 64.32 -49.19
N SER A 169 -126.83 63.38 -50.05
CA SER A 169 -125.87 62.51 -50.76
C SER A 169 -125.10 63.26 -51.84
N VAL A 170 -123.83 62.89 -52.03
CA VAL A 170 -122.96 63.35 -53.11
C VAL A 170 -122.23 62.16 -53.74
N ALA A 171 -122.06 62.18 -55.06
CA ALA A 171 -121.27 61.17 -55.76
C ALA A 171 -119.78 61.33 -55.39
N LEU A 172 -119.10 60.22 -55.10
CA LEU A 172 -117.66 60.18 -54.81
C LEU A 172 -116.99 59.08 -55.63
N SER A 173 -115.83 59.38 -56.20
CA SER A 173 -114.93 58.39 -56.77
C SER A 173 -114.22 57.66 -55.63
N VAL A 174 -114.64 56.42 -55.34
CA VAL A 174 -114.06 55.59 -54.27
C VAL A 174 -113.04 54.57 -54.80
N VAL A 175 -112.08 54.21 -53.95
CA VAL A 175 -111.20 53.04 -54.14
C VAL A 175 -111.77 51.86 -53.37
N TRP A 176 -111.90 50.70 -54.04
CA TRP A 176 -112.41 49.46 -53.45
C TRP A 176 -111.29 48.51 -53.00
N SER A 177 -111.55 47.74 -51.95
CA SER A 177 -110.70 46.62 -51.50
C SER A 177 -111.54 45.53 -50.80
N ALA A 178 -110.98 44.33 -50.64
CA ALA A 178 -111.60 43.23 -49.93
C ALA A 178 -110.57 42.37 -49.17
N THR A 179 -110.95 41.75 -48.05
CA THR A 179 -110.05 40.97 -47.19
C THR A 179 -109.83 39.51 -47.62
N GLY A 180 -110.57 39.04 -48.62
CA GLY A 180 -110.40 37.72 -49.24
C GLY A 180 -111.45 37.50 -50.32
N GLY A 181 -111.12 36.70 -51.34
CA GLY A 181 -111.74 36.83 -52.65
C GLY A 181 -111.11 37.98 -53.44
N THR A 182 -111.76 38.47 -54.49
CA THR A 182 -111.34 39.65 -55.27
C THR A 182 -112.50 40.64 -55.42
N ILE A 183 -112.21 41.93 -55.61
CA ILE A 183 -113.21 42.94 -55.96
C ILE A 183 -112.68 43.87 -57.06
N SER A 184 -113.52 44.23 -58.02
CA SER A 184 -113.17 45.19 -59.07
C SER A 184 -113.20 46.65 -58.59
N SER A 185 -112.58 47.55 -59.36
CA SER A 185 -112.75 49.01 -59.19
C SER A 185 -114.19 49.50 -59.41
N SER A 186 -115.05 48.67 -60.00
CA SER A 186 -116.49 48.90 -60.12
C SER A 186 -117.33 48.26 -59.01
N GLY A 187 -116.72 47.61 -58.00
CA GLY A 187 -117.42 47.02 -56.85
C GLY A 187 -117.92 45.57 -57.03
N LEU A 188 -117.53 44.86 -58.09
CA LEU A 188 -117.92 43.46 -58.31
C LEU A 188 -116.97 42.51 -57.56
N TYR A 189 -117.49 41.85 -56.52
CA TYR A 189 -116.81 40.87 -55.67
C TYR A 189 -116.90 39.44 -56.23
N THR A 190 -115.86 38.63 -56.03
CA THR A 190 -115.80 37.18 -56.32
C THR A 190 -115.29 36.40 -55.12
N ALA A 191 -116.03 35.38 -54.69
CA ALA A 191 -115.68 34.50 -53.57
C ALA A 191 -114.56 33.52 -53.95
N GLY A 192 -113.54 33.40 -53.09
CA GLY A 192 -112.40 32.50 -53.32
C GLY A 192 -112.74 31.00 -53.19
N ALA A 193 -111.74 30.15 -53.43
CA ALA A 193 -111.84 28.70 -53.29
C ALA A 193 -111.87 28.20 -51.82
N MET A 194 -111.57 29.07 -50.86
CA MET A 194 -111.68 28.76 -49.44
C MET A 194 -113.05 29.20 -48.90
N PRO A 195 -113.78 28.34 -48.16
CA PRO A 195 -114.96 28.76 -47.41
C PRO A 195 -114.54 29.59 -46.18
N GLY A 196 -115.27 30.66 -45.88
CA GLY A 196 -114.90 31.64 -44.86
C GLY A 196 -115.72 32.92 -44.94
N GLY A 197 -115.44 33.87 -44.03
CA GLY A 197 -116.07 35.19 -43.99
C GLY A 197 -115.08 36.31 -44.37
N TYR A 198 -115.56 37.31 -45.11
CA TYR A 198 -114.75 38.37 -45.73
C TYR A 198 -115.42 39.75 -45.61
N VAL A 199 -114.63 40.81 -45.78
CA VAL A 199 -115.05 42.23 -45.71
C VAL A 199 -114.71 42.91 -47.03
N VAL A 200 -115.56 43.84 -47.46
CA VAL A 200 -115.40 44.76 -48.59
C VAL A 200 -115.37 46.20 -48.07
N THR A 201 -114.49 47.04 -48.59
CA THR A 201 -114.26 48.42 -48.13
C THR A 201 -114.19 49.41 -49.31
N ALA A 202 -114.81 50.58 -49.16
CA ALA A 202 -114.70 51.72 -50.06
C ALA A 202 -114.07 52.93 -49.34
N MET A 203 -113.16 53.66 -50.00
CA MET A 203 -112.46 54.83 -49.46
C MET A 203 -112.41 56.01 -50.42
N ALA A 204 -112.61 57.24 -49.93
CA ALA A 204 -112.35 58.49 -50.63
C ALA A 204 -112.12 59.64 -49.64
N GLY A 205 -111.24 60.60 -49.97
CA GLY A 205 -111.07 61.84 -49.19
C GLY A 205 -110.64 61.67 -47.72
N GLY A 206 -110.08 60.52 -47.34
CA GLY A 206 -109.76 60.18 -45.94
C GLY A 206 -110.91 59.51 -45.16
N LEU A 207 -112.08 59.35 -45.78
CA LEU A 207 -113.25 58.67 -45.22
C LEU A 207 -113.39 57.25 -45.79
N SER A 208 -114.13 56.38 -45.09
CA SER A 208 -114.32 54.97 -45.50
C SER A 208 -115.67 54.37 -45.06
N GLY A 209 -116.20 53.42 -45.83
CA GLY A 209 -117.36 52.58 -45.49
C GLY A 209 -117.11 51.10 -45.84
N THR A 210 -117.86 50.16 -45.24
CA THR A 210 -117.59 48.71 -45.36
C THR A 210 -118.85 47.81 -45.46
N ALA A 211 -118.67 46.56 -45.90
CA ALA A 211 -119.68 45.50 -46.03
C ALA A 211 -119.06 44.08 -45.87
N THR A 212 -119.86 43.01 -45.84
CA THR A 212 -119.40 41.62 -45.52
C THR A 212 -119.89 40.50 -46.48
N VAL A 213 -119.19 39.36 -46.53
CA VAL A 213 -119.49 38.18 -47.40
C VAL A 213 -119.13 36.85 -46.71
N THR A 214 -119.81 35.72 -47.01
CA THR A 214 -119.51 34.37 -46.46
C THR A 214 -119.59 33.25 -47.52
N ALA A 215 -118.76 32.18 -47.45
CA ALA A 215 -118.67 31.07 -48.43
C ALA A 215 -118.55 29.62 -47.86
N SER A 216 -118.93 28.59 -48.65
CA SER A 216 -119.14 27.16 -48.22
C SER A 216 -118.82 26.08 -49.30
N SER A 217 -118.68 24.78 -48.93
CA SER A 217 -118.22 23.64 -49.78
C SER A 217 -118.95 22.27 -49.56
N THR A 218 -118.52 21.16 -50.21
CA THR A 218 -119.28 19.86 -50.34
C THR A 218 -118.68 18.60 -49.63
N PRO A 219 -119.46 17.52 -49.35
CA PRO A 219 -119.03 16.33 -48.57
C PRO A 219 -118.27 15.19 -49.33
N VAL A 220 -117.97 14.09 -48.63
CA VAL A 220 -117.26 12.85 -49.08
C VAL A 220 -118.05 11.60 -48.66
N ASP A 221 -118.02 10.50 -49.44
CA ASP A 221 -118.72 9.24 -49.09
C ASP A 221 -117.87 7.95 -49.04
N SER A 222 -116.85 7.76 -49.87
CA SER A 222 -116.06 6.51 -49.83
C SER A 222 -114.58 6.68 -50.15
N VAL A 223 -113.76 5.73 -49.66
CA VAL A 223 -112.31 5.64 -49.88
C VAL A 223 -111.95 4.19 -50.19
N ILE A 224 -111.25 3.96 -51.30
CA ILE A 224 -110.82 2.62 -51.77
C ILE A 224 -109.28 2.61 -51.79
N VAL A 225 -108.66 1.51 -51.36
CA VAL A 225 -107.20 1.30 -51.32
C VAL A 225 -106.78 0.17 -52.26
N THR A 226 -105.63 0.34 -52.92
CA THR A 226 -105.04 -0.63 -53.86
C THR A 226 -103.53 -0.78 -53.59
N PRO A 227 -102.98 -2.01 -53.51
CA PRO A 227 -103.68 -3.30 -53.53
C PRO A 227 -104.48 -3.57 -52.25
N PRO A 228 -105.62 -4.26 -52.33
CA PRO A 228 -106.39 -4.65 -51.14
C PRO A 228 -105.83 -5.92 -50.46
N ASP A 229 -105.26 -6.86 -51.23
CA ASP A 229 -104.76 -8.13 -50.73
C ASP A 229 -103.37 -8.02 -50.06
N SER A 230 -102.98 -9.06 -49.32
CA SER A 230 -101.72 -9.12 -48.58
C SER A 230 -100.49 -9.27 -49.48
N VAL A 231 -99.70 -8.21 -49.65
CA VAL A 231 -98.41 -8.25 -50.34
C VAL A 231 -97.33 -8.87 -49.44
N ASN A 232 -96.49 -9.76 -49.99
CA ASN A 232 -95.32 -10.29 -49.29
C ASN A 232 -94.08 -9.42 -49.54
N LEU A 233 -93.36 -9.06 -48.48
CA LEU A 233 -92.13 -8.28 -48.48
C LEU A 233 -91.03 -9.01 -47.70
N SER A 234 -89.76 -8.79 -48.06
CA SER A 234 -88.66 -9.06 -47.11
C SER A 234 -88.43 -7.84 -46.20
N VAL A 235 -87.85 -8.04 -45.02
CA VAL A 235 -87.36 -6.92 -44.20
C VAL A 235 -86.42 -6.03 -45.04
N GLY A 236 -86.66 -4.71 -45.02
CA GLY A 236 -85.98 -3.72 -45.86
C GLY A 236 -86.58 -3.50 -47.25
N SER A 237 -87.56 -4.31 -47.70
CA SER A 237 -88.23 -4.15 -49.00
C SER A 237 -89.40 -3.15 -48.93
N THR A 238 -89.79 -2.56 -50.07
CA THR A 238 -90.87 -1.57 -50.16
C THR A 238 -91.95 -1.92 -51.19
N GLN A 239 -93.18 -1.41 -50.97
CA GLN A 239 -94.32 -1.52 -51.89
C GLN A 239 -95.17 -0.25 -51.83
N GLN A 240 -95.59 0.28 -52.98
CA GLN A 240 -96.50 1.43 -53.05
C GLN A 240 -97.97 0.99 -52.93
N PHE A 241 -98.74 1.67 -52.08
CA PHE A 241 -100.21 1.60 -52.02
C PHE A 241 -100.80 2.93 -52.49
N THR A 242 -102.03 2.92 -53.01
CA THR A 242 -102.72 4.11 -53.54
C THR A 242 -104.18 4.14 -53.08
N ALA A 243 -104.80 5.33 -53.05
CA ALA A 243 -106.17 5.49 -52.58
C ALA A 243 -107.00 6.43 -53.47
N VAL A 244 -108.30 6.14 -53.60
CA VAL A 244 -109.26 6.93 -54.40
C VAL A 244 -110.45 7.32 -53.54
N VAL A 245 -110.81 8.60 -53.53
CA VAL A 245 -111.90 9.18 -52.74
C VAL A 245 -113.10 9.52 -53.65
N ARG A 246 -114.33 9.23 -53.22
CA ARG A 246 -115.55 9.49 -54.01
C ARG A 246 -116.69 10.14 -53.21
N ASP A 247 -117.61 10.79 -53.93
CA ASP A 247 -118.92 11.24 -53.41
C ASP A 247 -119.98 10.12 -53.45
N ALA A 248 -121.18 10.40 -52.93
CA ALA A 248 -122.30 9.46 -52.89
C ALA A 248 -122.91 9.15 -54.27
N SER A 249 -122.56 9.92 -55.30
CA SER A 249 -122.91 9.67 -56.71
C SER A 249 -121.83 8.84 -57.43
N GLY A 250 -120.75 8.48 -56.73
CA GLY A 250 -119.62 7.73 -57.26
C GLY A 250 -118.55 8.56 -57.98
N ASN A 251 -118.67 9.89 -58.06
CA ASN A 251 -117.68 10.76 -58.71
C ASN A 251 -116.38 10.79 -57.90
N VAL A 252 -115.23 10.86 -58.57
CA VAL A 252 -113.93 10.99 -57.88
C VAL A 252 -113.78 12.43 -57.36
N LEU A 253 -113.58 12.56 -56.05
CA LEU A 253 -113.37 13.85 -55.39
C LEU A 253 -111.89 14.20 -55.37
N THR A 254 -111.46 14.97 -56.38
CA THR A 254 -110.09 15.50 -56.47
C THR A 254 -109.83 16.55 -55.37
N GLY A 255 -108.55 16.76 -55.04
CA GLY A 255 -108.13 17.75 -54.03
C GLY A 255 -108.46 17.40 -52.56
N ARG A 256 -109.08 16.25 -52.28
CA ARG A 256 -109.34 15.79 -50.90
C ARG A 256 -108.06 15.26 -50.25
N THR A 257 -107.78 15.72 -49.02
CA THR A 257 -106.70 15.18 -48.19
C THR A 257 -106.95 13.71 -47.88
N VAL A 258 -105.96 12.86 -48.12
CA VAL A 258 -105.92 11.46 -47.67
C VAL A 258 -104.82 11.33 -46.62
N THR A 259 -105.11 10.69 -45.49
CA THR A 259 -104.12 10.34 -44.47
C THR A 259 -103.91 8.83 -44.42
N TRP A 260 -102.65 8.40 -44.25
CA TRP A 260 -102.25 7.00 -44.21
C TRP A 260 -101.79 6.58 -42.82
N GLU A 261 -102.17 5.39 -42.38
CA GLU A 261 -101.77 4.78 -41.10
C GLU A 261 -101.45 3.27 -41.28
N THR A 262 -100.63 2.72 -40.39
CA THR A 262 -100.27 1.29 -40.34
C THR A 262 -100.69 0.72 -38.99
N SER A 263 -101.24 -0.49 -38.97
CA SER A 263 -101.63 -1.16 -37.72
C SER A 263 -100.45 -1.64 -36.87
N ASN A 264 -99.24 -1.72 -37.45
CA ASN A 264 -98.02 -2.09 -36.71
C ASN A 264 -96.77 -1.56 -37.43
N SER A 265 -96.26 -0.42 -36.98
CA SER A 265 -95.05 0.23 -37.50
C SER A 265 -93.75 -0.54 -37.24
N ALA A 266 -93.72 -1.45 -36.27
CA ALA A 266 -92.58 -2.34 -36.05
C ALA A 266 -92.53 -3.51 -37.06
N VAL A 267 -93.65 -3.82 -37.72
CA VAL A 267 -93.72 -4.76 -38.85
C VAL A 267 -93.56 -4.04 -40.17
N ALA A 268 -94.36 -3.00 -40.44
CA ALA A 268 -94.25 -2.20 -41.65
C ALA A 268 -94.70 -0.74 -41.43
N THR A 269 -93.88 0.21 -41.87
CA THR A 269 -94.20 1.65 -41.88
C THR A 269 -94.87 2.06 -43.18
N VAL A 270 -95.61 3.17 -43.19
CA VAL A 270 -96.21 3.77 -44.39
C VAL A 270 -95.94 5.28 -44.43
N SER A 271 -95.63 5.81 -45.61
CA SER A 271 -95.42 7.25 -45.83
C SER A 271 -96.74 8.02 -46.02
N PRO A 272 -96.74 9.36 -45.92
CA PRO A 272 -97.88 10.20 -46.32
C PRO A 272 -98.30 10.04 -47.78
N SER A 273 -97.44 9.48 -48.64
CA SER A 273 -97.73 9.17 -50.05
C SER A 273 -98.20 7.72 -50.27
N GLY A 274 -98.36 6.90 -49.22
CA GLY A 274 -98.78 5.50 -49.32
C GLY A 274 -97.66 4.49 -49.62
N LEU A 275 -96.39 4.89 -49.57
CA LEU A 275 -95.26 3.96 -49.74
C LEU A 275 -95.03 3.17 -48.45
N VAL A 276 -95.10 1.85 -48.51
CA VAL A 276 -94.96 0.93 -47.38
C VAL A 276 -93.57 0.30 -47.37
N THR A 277 -92.94 0.18 -46.20
CA THR A 277 -91.62 -0.43 -46.01
C THR A 277 -91.70 -1.54 -44.97
N GLY A 278 -91.18 -2.73 -45.28
CA GLY A 278 -91.06 -3.83 -44.32
C GLY A 278 -89.94 -3.58 -43.30
N VAL A 279 -90.27 -3.56 -42.01
CA VAL A 279 -89.36 -3.23 -40.88
C VAL A 279 -89.05 -4.46 -40.03
N GLY A 280 -90.01 -5.36 -39.83
CA GLY A 280 -89.86 -6.54 -38.98
C GLY A 280 -90.82 -7.65 -39.36
N VAL A 281 -90.46 -8.90 -39.06
CA VAL A 281 -91.23 -10.09 -39.46
C VAL A 281 -92.63 -10.10 -38.83
N GLY A 282 -93.67 -10.28 -39.63
CA GLY A 282 -95.06 -10.25 -39.17
C GLY A 282 -96.07 -9.89 -40.26
N SER A 283 -97.20 -9.30 -39.89
CA SER A 283 -98.16 -8.70 -40.84
C SER A 283 -98.80 -7.42 -40.28
N ALA A 284 -99.13 -6.49 -41.16
CA ALA A 284 -99.73 -5.20 -40.84
C ALA A 284 -100.85 -4.84 -41.84
N THR A 285 -101.85 -4.09 -41.38
CA THR A 285 -102.91 -3.51 -42.20
C THR A 285 -102.60 -2.03 -42.43
N ILE A 286 -102.62 -1.62 -43.70
CA ILE A 286 -102.36 -0.26 -44.17
C ILE A 286 -103.70 0.37 -44.49
N THR A 287 -103.95 1.57 -43.97
CA THR A 287 -105.28 2.20 -44.00
C THR A 287 -105.19 3.62 -44.53
N ALA A 288 -106.09 3.99 -45.43
CA ALA A 288 -106.25 5.35 -45.95
C ALA A 288 -107.56 5.95 -45.43
N THR A 289 -107.53 7.20 -44.98
CA THR A 289 -108.69 7.93 -44.45
C THR A 289 -108.89 9.26 -45.20
N SER A 290 -110.13 9.58 -45.58
CA SER A 290 -110.50 10.90 -46.12
C SER A 290 -111.96 11.23 -45.79
N GLY A 291 -112.24 12.47 -45.38
CA GLY A 291 -113.61 12.92 -45.06
C GLY A 291 -114.33 12.10 -43.97
N GLY A 292 -113.58 11.43 -43.09
CA GLY A 292 -114.12 10.51 -42.07
C GLY A 292 -114.39 9.08 -42.55
N LYS A 293 -114.18 8.78 -43.83
CA LYS A 293 -114.36 7.46 -44.45
C LYS A 293 -113.00 6.77 -44.62
N LYS A 294 -112.94 5.43 -44.56
CA LYS A 294 -111.70 4.63 -44.58
C LYS A 294 -111.71 3.53 -45.65
N GLY A 295 -110.51 3.15 -46.11
CA GLY A 295 -110.24 1.95 -46.92
C GLY A 295 -108.92 1.29 -46.49
N HIS A 296 -108.73 0.00 -46.80
CA HIS A 296 -107.64 -0.84 -46.25
C HIS A 296 -106.93 -1.69 -47.30
N GLY A 297 -105.69 -2.08 -47.02
CA GLY A 297 -104.92 -3.13 -47.70
C GLY A 297 -103.89 -3.76 -46.76
N ASN A 298 -103.18 -4.82 -47.16
CA ASN A 298 -102.33 -5.61 -46.24
C ASN A 298 -100.89 -5.85 -46.72
N ALA A 299 -99.97 -5.96 -45.75
CA ALA A 299 -98.57 -6.31 -45.99
C ALA A 299 -98.09 -7.38 -44.98
N LYS A 300 -97.34 -8.37 -45.47
CA LYS A 300 -96.70 -9.45 -44.70
C LYS A 300 -95.19 -9.41 -44.93
N VAL A 301 -94.41 -9.51 -43.87
CA VAL A 301 -92.95 -9.30 -43.90
C VAL A 301 -92.22 -10.54 -43.39
N SER A 302 -91.16 -10.96 -44.07
CA SER A 302 -90.34 -12.14 -43.73
C SER A 302 -88.82 -11.89 -43.90
N ASN A 303 -88.01 -12.86 -43.46
CA ASN A 303 -86.55 -12.85 -43.60
C ASN A 303 -86.08 -13.74 -44.77
N LEU A 304 -84.98 -13.36 -45.43
CA LEU A 304 -84.23 -14.23 -46.35
C LEU A 304 -83.48 -15.33 -45.56
N PRO A 305 -83.38 -16.57 -46.03
CA PRO A 305 -82.66 -17.64 -45.33
C PRO A 305 -81.13 -17.50 -45.45
N VAL A 306 -80.40 -17.95 -44.42
CA VAL A 306 -78.93 -18.14 -44.51
C VAL A 306 -78.61 -19.33 -45.41
N ALA A 307 -77.69 -19.12 -46.36
CA ALA A 307 -77.20 -20.15 -47.29
C ALA A 307 -75.73 -20.56 -47.04
N SER A 308 -74.94 -19.75 -46.33
CA SER A 308 -73.59 -20.15 -45.90
C SER A 308 -73.10 -19.41 -44.66
N VAL A 309 -72.16 -20.03 -43.95
CA VAL A 309 -71.49 -19.50 -42.75
C VAL A 309 -69.98 -19.70 -42.91
N THR A 310 -69.19 -18.64 -42.71
CA THR A 310 -67.71 -18.70 -42.78
C THR A 310 -67.09 -18.12 -41.52
N LEU A 311 -66.06 -18.78 -40.98
CA LEU A 311 -65.31 -18.34 -39.80
C LEU A 311 -63.97 -17.71 -40.17
N SER A 312 -63.56 -16.69 -39.41
CA SER A 312 -62.23 -16.07 -39.49
C SER A 312 -61.75 -15.65 -38.08
N PRO A 313 -60.45 -15.82 -37.75
CA PRO A 313 -59.43 -16.58 -38.50
C PRO A 313 -59.74 -18.10 -38.56
N SER A 314 -59.27 -18.78 -39.61
CA SER A 314 -59.37 -20.23 -39.77
C SER A 314 -58.28 -20.73 -40.73
N PRO A 315 -57.40 -21.68 -40.33
CA PRO A 315 -57.20 -22.16 -38.96
C PRO A 315 -56.69 -21.05 -38.04
N ALA A 316 -56.69 -21.29 -36.72
CA ALA A 316 -56.29 -20.30 -35.73
C ALA A 316 -55.52 -20.94 -34.56
N THR A 317 -54.75 -20.13 -33.82
CA THR A 317 -53.90 -20.58 -32.71
C THR A 317 -54.09 -19.69 -31.50
N VAL A 318 -54.35 -20.29 -30.33
CA VAL A 318 -54.44 -19.60 -29.04
C VAL A 318 -53.49 -20.27 -28.05
N TYR A 319 -53.09 -19.57 -26.99
CA TYR A 319 -52.29 -20.17 -25.91
C TYR A 319 -53.17 -20.66 -24.75
N VAL A 320 -52.70 -21.65 -23.99
CA VAL A 320 -53.33 -22.06 -22.73
C VAL A 320 -53.51 -20.85 -21.80
N GLY A 321 -54.72 -20.63 -21.31
CA GLY A 321 -55.12 -19.48 -20.48
C GLY A 321 -55.38 -18.18 -21.24
N ALA A 322 -55.14 -18.13 -22.55
CA ALA A 322 -55.40 -16.96 -23.40
C ALA A 322 -56.75 -17.08 -24.14
N THR A 323 -57.25 -15.93 -24.60
CA THR A 323 -58.50 -15.81 -25.35
C THR A 323 -58.27 -15.30 -26.77
N MET A 324 -59.13 -15.70 -27.71
CA MET A 324 -59.07 -15.33 -29.12
C MET A 324 -60.48 -15.24 -29.71
N GLN A 325 -60.82 -14.11 -30.32
CA GLN A 325 -62.13 -13.91 -30.94
C GLN A 325 -62.18 -14.58 -32.34
N LEU A 326 -63.19 -15.42 -32.58
CA LEU A 326 -63.60 -15.81 -33.92
C LEU A 326 -64.80 -14.95 -34.37
N VAL A 327 -64.90 -14.69 -35.67
CA VAL A 327 -65.99 -13.94 -36.29
C VAL A 327 -66.72 -14.83 -37.29
N ALA A 328 -68.03 -15.00 -37.11
CA ALA A 328 -68.90 -15.67 -38.06
C ALA A 328 -69.52 -14.67 -39.04
N THR A 329 -69.35 -14.91 -40.34
CA THR A 329 -70.03 -14.15 -41.41
C THR A 329 -71.09 -15.05 -42.04
N LEU A 330 -72.34 -14.60 -42.00
CA LEU A 330 -73.50 -15.27 -42.58
C LEU A 330 -73.81 -14.67 -43.94
N LYS A 331 -74.22 -15.47 -44.93
CA LYS A 331 -74.60 -14.97 -46.27
C LYS A 331 -75.88 -15.59 -46.80
N ASP A 332 -76.61 -14.83 -47.62
CA ASP A 332 -77.75 -15.32 -48.40
C ASP A 332 -77.29 -16.16 -49.62
N ALA A 333 -78.24 -16.72 -50.37
CA ALA A 333 -77.95 -17.52 -51.56
C ALA A 333 -77.28 -16.74 -52.71
N ASN A 334 -77.30 -15.40 -52.66
CA ASN A 334 -76.65 -14.51 -53.61
C ASN A 334 -75.28 -14.01 -53.12
N GLY A 335 -74.83 -14.44 -51.93
CA GLY A 335 -73.55 -14.06 -51.32
C GLY A 335 -73.54 -12.76 -50.52
N HIS A 336 -74.69 -12.09 -50.35
CA HIS A 336 -74.81 -10.87 -49.54
C HIS A 336 -74.75 -11.19 -48.04
N PRO A 337 -74.08 -10.37 -47.22
CA PRO A 337 -74.00 -10.60 -45.78
C PRO A 337 -75.37 -10.44 -45.10
N LEU A 338 -75.72 -11.39 -44.23
CA LEU A 338 -76.93 -11.36 -43.41
C LEU A 338 -76.62 -10.97 -41.97
N SER A 339 -77.41 -10.06 -41.41
CA SER A 339 -77.32 -9.59 -40.02
C SER A 339 -78.55 -9.99 -39.19
N GLY A 340 -78.44 -9.85 -37.87
CA GLY A 340 -79.56 -10.07 -36.95
C GLY A 340 -80.02 -11.52 -36.78
N ARG A 341 -79.18 -12.51 -37.12
CA ARG A 341 -79.49 -13.94 -36.93
C ARG A 341 -78.70 -14.53 -35.76
N THR A 342 -79.29 -15.52 -35.10
CA THR A 342 -78.66 -16.22 -33.99
C THR A 342 -77.59 -17.18 -34.50
N VAL A 343 -76.33 -16.90 -34.14
CA VAL A 343 -75.21 -17.83 -34.33
C VAL A 343 -75.02 -18.64 -33.06
N THR A 344 -75.14 -19.96 -33.16
CA THR A 344 -74.84 -20.89 -32.07
C THR A 344 -73.41 -21.41 -32.24
N TRP A 345 -72.59 -21.23 -31.20
CA TRP A 345 -71.19 -21.67 -31.19
C TRP A 345 -71.02 -22.97 -30.40
N THR A 346 -70.18 -23.87 -30.89
CA THR A 346 -69.80 -25.12 -30.20
C THR A 346 -68.31 -25.43 -30.42
N THR A 347 -67.74 -26.22 -29.51
CA THR A 347 -66.39 -26.80 -29.60
C THR A 347 -66.51 -28.32 -29.67
N SER A 348 -65.68 -28.98 -30.48
CA SER A 348 -65.63 -30.46 -30.51
C SER A 348 -65.01 -31.06 -29.24
N ASP A 349 -64.15 -30.29 -28.56
CA ASP A 349 -63.50 -30.66 -27.31
C ASP A 349 -63.33 -29.43 -26.41
N GLY A 350 -64.20 -29.34 -25.40
CA GLY A 350 -64.19 -28.29 -24.38
C GLY A 350 -63.10 -28.44 -23.32
N THR A 351 -62.34 -29.54 -23.31
CA THR A 351 -61.15 -29.70 -22.46
C THR A 351 -59.91 -29.07 -23.11
N VAL A 352 -59.85 -29.07 -24.45
CA VAL A 352 -58.83 -28.35 -25.22
C VAL A 352 -59.14 -26.85 -25.27
N ALA A 353 -60.31 -26.44 -25.78
CA ALA A 353 -60.75 -25.04 -25.76
C ALA A 353 -62.27 -24.90 -25.68
N THR A 354 -62.75 -23.96 -24.86
CA THR A 354 -64.15 -23.52 -24.84
C THR A 354 -64.38 -22.37 -25.80
N VAL A 355 -65.63 -22.18 -26.22
CA VAL A 355 -66.10 -21.00 -26.97
C VAL A 355 -67.38 -20.49 -26.32
N ASP A 356 -67.53 -19.17 -26.21
CA ASP A 356 -68.73 -18.54 -25.66
C ASP A 356 -69.80 -18.22 -26.73
N GLY A 357 -70.94 -17.66 -26.31
CA GLY A 357 -72.03 -17.29 -27.22
C GLY A 357 -71.71 -16.14 -28.19
N THR A 358 -70.55 -15.47 -28.06
CA THR A 358 -70.08 -14.41 -28.96
C THR A 358 -69.04 -14.90 -29.97
N GLY A 359 -68.48 -16.10 -29.78
CA GLY A 359 -67.36 -16.62 -30.56
C GLY A 359 -65.98 -16.39 -29.92
N LEU A 360 -65.92 -15.97 -28.65
CA LEU A 360 -64.67 -15.83 -27.92
C LEU A 360 -64.19 -17.22 -27.47
N VAL A 361 -63.05 -17.66 -28.01
CA VAL A 361 -62.44 -18.96 -27.72
C VAL A 361 -61.41 -18.81 -26.61
N THR A 362 -61.44 -19.68 -25.60
CA THR A 362 -60.46 -19.73 -24.49
C THR A 362 -59.69 -21.04 -24.53
N GLY A 363 -58.36 -20.97 -24.62
CA GLY A 363 -57.50 -22.16 -24.58
C GLY A 363 -57.38 -22.72 -23.16
N ILE A 364 -57.65 -24.02 -22.96
CA ILE A 364 -57.67 -24.68 -21.64
C ILE A 364 -56.55 -25.72 -21.52
N ALA A 365 -56.38 -26.59 -22.52
CA ALA A 365 -55.33 -27.61 -22.53
C ALA A 365 -54.69 -27.76 -23.92
N LEU A 366 -53.47 -28.30 -23.98
CA LEU A 366 -52.74 -28.48 -25.23
C LEU A 366 -53.43 -29.48 -26.16
N GLY A 367 -53.63 -29.10 -27.41
CA GLY A 367 -54.30 -29.93 -28.41
C GLY A 367 -54.81 -29.13 -29.59
N ALA A 368 -55.69 -29.73 -30.40
CA ALA A 368 -56.46 -29.03 -31.42
C ALA A 368 -57.94 -29.43 -31.33
N THR A 369 -58.83 -28.46 -31.43
CA THR A 369 -60.29 -28.64 -31.41
C THR A 369 -60.93 -27.85 -32.55
N THR A 370 -62.05 -28.31 -33.07
CA THR A 370 -62.83 -27.61 -34.09
C THR A 370 -63.93 -26.80 -33.43
N ILE A 371 -63.88 -25.48 -33.62
CA ILE A 371 -64.97 -24.58 -33.28
C ILE A 371 -65.95 -24.53 -34.46
N THR A 372 -67.23 -24.69 -34.18
CA THR A 372 -68.31 -24.67 -35.19
C THR A 372 -69.30 -23.55 -34.85
N ALA A 373 -69.65 -22.74 -35.84
CA ALA A 373 -70.70 -21.75 -35.77
C ALA A 373 -71.86 -22.16 -36.67
N THR A 374 -73.07 -22.18 -36.12
CA THR A 374 -74.28 -22.65 -36.80
C THR A 374 -75.36 -21.56 -36.81
N SER A 375 -75.97 -21.31 -37.96
CA SER A 375 -77.12 -20.40 -38.11
C SER A 375 -78.10 -20.98 -39.13
N GLU A 376 -79.38 -21.10 -38.77
CA GLU A 376 -80.46 -21.59 -39.66
C GLU A 376 -80.15 -22.95 -40.34
N GLY A 377 -79.39 -23.82 -39.65
CA GLY A 377 -78.96 -25.14 -40.15
C GLY A 377 -77.69 -25.12 -41.01
N GLN A 378 -77.16 -23.96 -41.38
CA GLN A 378 -75.88 -23.83 -42.07
C GLN A 378 -74.73 -23.70 -41.07
N THR A 379 -73.58 -24.32 -41.37
CA THR A 379 -72.43 -24.44 -40.45
C THR A 379 -71.13 -23.94 -41.07
N GLY A 380 -70.34 -23.18 -40.29
CA GLY A 380 -68.96 -22.83 -40.61
C GLY A 380 -68.01 -23.33 -39.52
N VAL A 381 -66.83 -23.82 -39.90
CA VAL A 381 -65.86 -24.46 -38.98
C VAL A 381 -64.49 -23.79 -38.99
N ALA A 382 -63.81 -23.83 -37.85
CA ALA A 382 -62.43 -23.39 -37.69
C ALA A 382 -61.68 -24.31 -36.73
N THR A 383 -60.55 -24.86 -37.19
CA THR A 383 -59.64 -25.59 -36.30
C THR A 383 -58.85 -24.59 -35.46
N VAL A 384 -58.97 -24.71 -34.14
CA VAL A 384 -58.20 -23.95 -33.15
C VAL A 384 -57.18 -24.88 -32.51
N THR A 385 -55.90 -24.59 -32.71
CA THR A 385 -54.80 -25.24 -32.00
C THR A 385 -54.50 -24.46 -30.71
N VAL A 386 -54.49 -25.16 -29.58
CA VAL A 386 -54.10 -24.62 -28.28
C VAL A 386 -52.66 -25.01 -27.99
N SER A 387 -51.79 -24.01 -27.99
CA SER A 387 -50.35 -24.17 -27.78
C SER A 387 -49.92 -23.72 -26.38
N SER A 388 -48.74 -24.13 -25.94
CA SER A 388 -48.07 -23.51 -24.79
C SER A 388 -47.49 -22.16 -25.20
N VAL A 389 -47.55 -21.14 -24.32
CA VAL A 389 -46.76 -19.91 -24.50
C VAL A 389 -45.28 -20.30 -24.66
N PRO A 390 -44.57 -19.89 -25.72
CA PRO A 390 -43.20 -20.33 -25.96
C PRO A 390 -42.24 -19.72 -24.93
N VAL A 391 -41.26 -20.50 -24.47
CA VAL A 391 -40.15 -19.96 -23.67
C VAL A 391 -39.32 -19.00 -24.54
N ALA A 392 -39.21 -17.75 -24.12
CA ALA A 392 -38.39 -16.74 -24.78
C ALA A 392 -36.95 -16.73 -24.26
N SER A 393 -36.77 -16.94 -22.95
CA SER A 393 -35.46 -16.98 -22.26
C SER A 393 -35.43 -18.03 -21.14
N VAL A 394 -34.22 -18.44 -20.78
CA VAL A 394 -33.92 -19.17 -19.55
C VAL A 394 -33.03 -18.26 -18.70
N VAL A 395 -33.15 -18.33 -17.37
CA VAL A 395 -32.25 -17.66 -16.43
C VAL A 395 -31.75 -18.68 -15.41
N VAL A 396 -30.43 -18.84 -15.30
CA VAL A 396 -29.78 -19.71 -14.31
C VAL A 396 -29.27 -18.89 -13.13
N ALA A 397 -29.56 -19.34 -11.92
CA ALA A 397 -29.11 -18.71 -10.67
C ALA A 397 -28.53 -19.76 -9.70
N PRO A 398 -27.34 -19.51 -9.10
CA PRO A 398 -26.41 -18.43 -9.43
C PRO A 398 -25.76 -18.60 -10.81
N SER A 399 -25.39 -17.50 -11.47
CA SER A 399 -24.74 -17.50 -12.80
C SER A 399 -23.23 -17.77 -12.73
N ILE A 400 -22.62 -17.73 -11.55
CA ILE A 400 -21.26 -18.17 -11.27
C ILE A 400 -21.29 -18.97 -9.95
N ALA A 401 -20.62 -20.11 -9.91
CA ALA A 401 -20.40 -20.86 -8.68
C ALA A 401 -18.93 -21.26 -8.54
N ASN A 402 -18.37 -21.10 -7.35
CA ASN A 402 -17.04 -21.58 -7.00
C ASN A 402 -17.19 -22.67 -5.93
N ILE A 403 -16.77 -23.89 -6.24
CA ILE A 403 -16.91 -25.06 -5.34
C ILE A 403 -15.58 -25.80 -5.21
N LEU A 404 -15.45 -26.59 -4.15
CA LEU A 404 -14.32 -27.51 -3.99
C LEU A 404 -14.63 -28.87 -4.63
N VAL A 405 -13.59 -29.61 -5.05
CA VAL A 405 -13.72 -31.03 -5.41
C VAL A 405 -14.39 -31.80 -4.28
N GLY A 406 -15.40 -32.61 -4.62
CA GLY A 406 -16.25 -33.35 -3.68
C GLY A 406 -17.49 -32.58 -3.19
N ASN A 407 -17.49 -31.25 -3.26
CA ASN A 407 -18.62 -30.43 -2.81
C ASN A 407 -19.67 -30.24 -3.92
N THR A 408 -20.89 -29.91 -3.49
CA THR A 408 -22.04 -29.67 -4.38
C THR A 408 -22.58 -28.25 -4.28
N VAL A 409 -23.13 -27.72 -5.38
CA VAL A 409 -23.95 -26.50 -5.42
C VAL A 409 -25.25 -26.78 -6.16
N GLN A 410 -26.37 -26.32 -5.61
CA GLN A 410 -27.66 -26.37 -6.31
C GLN A 410 -27.76 -25.18 -7.26
N LEU A 411 -27.80 -25.44 -8.57
CA LEU A 411 -28.19 -24.44 -9.55
C LEU A 411 -29.71 -24.49 -9.77
N THR A 412 -30.32 -23.33 -9.98
CA THR A 412 -31.74 -23.20 -10.30
C THR A 412 -31.88 -22.60 -11.69
N ALA A 413 -32.90 -23.01 -12.43
CA ALA A 413 -33.21 -22.45 -13.73
C ALA A 413 -34.69 -22.05 -13.78
N THR A 414 -34.97 -20.84 -14.26
CA THR A 414 -36.32 -20.34 -14.49
C THR A 414 -36.50 -20.09 -15.98
N THR A 415 -37.67 -20.45 -16.52
CA THR A 415 -38.03 -20.16 -17.91
C THR A 415 -39.00 -18.98 -17.93
N GLN A 416 -38.89 -18.11 -18.92
CA GLN A 416 -39.73 -16.91 -19.03
C GLN A 416 -40.28 -16.74 -20.45
N ASP A 417 -41.46 -16.13 -20.55
CA ASP A 417 -42.03 -15.69 -21.83
C ASP A 417 -41.41 -14.37 -22.34
N ALA A 418 -41.91 -13.87 -23.46
CA ALA A 418 -41.39 -12.63 -24.08
C ALA A 418 -41.71 -11.34 -23.30
N ALA A 419 -42.55 -11.41 -22.26
CA ALA A 419 -42.85 -10.31 -21.33
C ALA A 419 -42.09 -10.43 -19.99
N GLY A 420 -41.33 -11.53 -19.79
CA GLY A 420 -40.62 -11.84 -18.55
C GLY A 420 -41.44 -12.64 -17.53
N THR A 421 -42.65 -13.10 -17.88
CA THR A 421 -43.49 -13.92 -17.00
C THR A 421 -42.87 -15.30 -16.82
N VAL A 422 -42.71 -15.77 -15.57
CA VAL A 422 -42.15 -17.10 -15.29
C VAL A 422 -43.12 -18.20 -15.74
N LEU A 423 -42.63 -19.11 -16.57
CA LEU A 423 -43.39 -20.23 -17.12
C LEU A 423 -43.18 -21.48 -16.24
N ALA A 424 -44.21 -21.85 -15.49
CA ALA A 424 -44.21 -23.07 -14.68
C ALA A 424 -44.28 -24.35 -15.53
N GLY A 425 -43.83 -25.47 -14.97
CA GLY A 425 -44.01 -26.82 -15.55
C GLY A 425 -43.16 -27.15 -16.79
N ARG A 426 -42.22 -26.30 -17.20
CA ARG A 426 -41.39 -26.54 -18.38
C ARG A 426 -40.27 -27.54 -18.11
N ALA A 427 -40.02 -28.40 -19.08
CA ALA A 427 -38.94 -29.38 -19.02
C ALA A 427 -37.59 -28.69 -19.25
N ILE A 428 -36.72 -28.76 -18.25
CA ILE A 428 -35.36 -28.20 -18.29
C ILE A 428 -34.36 -29.35 -18.33
N THR A 429 -33.53 -29.39 -19.38
CA THR A 429 -32.40 -30.32 -19.47
C THR A 429 -31.11 -29.61 -19.06
N TRP A 430 -30.36 -30.25 -18.17
CA TRP A 430 -29.05 -29.76 -17.71
C TRP A 430 -27.92 -30.51 -18.39
N SER A 431 -26.85 -29.81 -18.75
CA SER A 431 -25.61 -30.40 -19.27
C SER A 431 -24.38 -29.70 -18.69
N SER A 432 -23.25 -30.41 -18.67
CA SER A 432 -21.94 -29.85 -18.33
C SER A 432 -21.05 -29.85 -19.56
N SER A 433 -20.35 -28.75 -19.82
CA SER A 433 -19.34 -28.68 -20.88
C SER A 433 -18.10 -29.53 -20.56
N ASN A 434 -17.90 -29.92 -19.30
CA ASN A 434 -16.81 -30.79 -18.90
C ASN A 434 -17.18 -31.66 -17.67
N PRO A 435 -17.80 -32.84 -17.89
CA PRO A 435 -18.18 -33.76 -16.82
C PRO A 435 -17.04 -34.28 -15.94
N SER A 436 -15.78 -34.26 -16.39
CA SER A 436 -14.63 -34.67 -15.54
C SER A 436 -14.20 -33.58 -14.56
N VAL A 437 -14.60 -32.32 -14.78
CA VAL A 437 -14.41 -31.21 -13.83
C VAL A 437 -15.65 -31.03 -12.95
N ALA A 438 -16.85 -30.97 -13.54
CA ALA A 438 -18.10 -30.89 -12.77
C ALA A 438 -19.23 -31.66 -13.47
N THR A 439 -19.95 -32.47 -12.70
CA THR A 439 -21.18 -33.16 -13.16
C THR A 439 -22.41 -32.38 -12.70
N VAL A 440 -23.51 -32.46 -13.46
CA VAL A 440 -24.81 -31.88 -13.08
C VAL A 440 -25.90 -32.94 -13.20
N SER A 441 -26.79 -32.97 -12.22
CA SER A 441 -27.97 -33.85 -12.18
C SER A 441 -29.17 -33.24 -12.91
N PRO A 442 -30.22 -34.03 -13.23
CA PRO A 442 -31.45 -33.52 -13.85
C PRO A 442 -32.17 -32.42 -13.05
N THR A 443 -31.91 -32.30 -11.74
CA THR A 443 -32.48 -31.26 -10.88
C THR A 443 -31.58 -30.02 -10.73
N GLY A 444 -30.44 -29.94 -11.41
CA GLY A 444 -29.51 -28.82 -11.34
C GLY A 444 -28.50 -28.88 -10.18
N LEU A 445 -28.55 -29.91 -9.32
CA LEU A 445 -27.49 -30.14 -8.34
C LEU A 445 -26.20 -30.51 -9.08
N THR A 446 -25.17 -29.67 -8.90
CA THR A 446 -23.87 -29.75 -9.56
C THR A 446 -22.81 -30.18 -8.56
N THR A 447 -21.94 -31.12 -8.93
CA THR A 447 -20.88 -31.69 -8.07
C THR A 447 -19.50 -31.44 -8.68
N GLY A 448 -18.56 -30.93 -7.89
CA GLY A 448 -17.16 -30.78 -8.30
C GLY A 448 -16.43 -32.12 -8.30
N VAL A 449 -15.85 -32.51 -9.43
CA VAL A 449 -15.20 -33.82 -9.65
C VAL A 449 -13.67 -33.69 -9.70
N ALA A 450 -13.15 -32.67 -10.38
CA ALA A 450 -11.72 -32.35 -10.44
C ALA A 450 -11.52 -30.84 -10.61
N ALA A 451 -10.35 -30.31 -10.24
CA ALA A 451 -10.07 -28.88 -10.37
C ALA A 451 -10.05 -28.44 -11.85
N GLY A 452 -10.63 -27.27 -12.13
CA GLY A 452 -10.77 -26.71 -13.47
C GLY A 452 -12.01 -25.83 -13.60
N THR A 453 -12.44 -25.57 -14.83
CA THR A 453 -13.71 -24.87 -15.13
C THR A 453 -14.64 -25.74 -15.98
N ALA A 454 -15.94 -25.61 -15.72
CA ALA A 454 -17.01 -26.22 -16.49
C ALA A 454 -18.17 -25.22 -16.62
N THR A 455 -18.77 -25.15 -17.81
CA THR A 455 -19.99 -24.39 -18.04
C THR A 455 -21.18 -25.33 -17.87
N ILE A 456 -22.05 -25.05 -16.91
CA ILE A 456 -23.26 -25.82 -16.66
C ILE A 456 -24.44 -25.11 -17.33
N THR A 457 -25.07 -25.76 -18.30
CA THR A 457 -26.11 -25.15 -19.15
C THR A 457 -27.47 -25.77 -18.88
N ALA A 458 -28.45 -24.92 -18.58
CA ALA A 458 -29.87 -25.28 -18.57
C ALA A 458 -30.47 -24.95 -19.94
N THR A 459 -31.20 -25.90 -20.52
CA THR A 459 -31.88 -25.76 -21.82
C THR A 459 -33.36 -26.08 -21.67
N SER A 460 -34.23 -25.27 -22.28
CA SER A 460 -35.68 -25.51 -22.37
C SER A 460 -36.20 -24.95 -23.70
N GLU A 461 -36.96 -25.73 -24.46
CA GLU A 461 -37.55 -25.32 -25.75
C GLU A 461 -36.54 -24.68 -26.74
N GLY A 462 -35.29 -25.15 -26.73
CA GLY A 462 -34.19 -24.64 -27.56
C GLY A 462 -33.56 -23.33 -27.06
N LYS A 463 -34.11 -22.70 -26.01
CA LYS A 463 -33.48 -21.60 -25.29
C LYS A 463 -32.50 -22.15 -24.25
N ASN A 464 -31.39 -21.45 -24.05
CA ASN A 464 -30.36 -21.84 -23.09
C ASN A 464 -29.96 -20.66 -22.20
N ALA A 465 -29.45 -21.00 -21.01
CA ALA A 465 -28.65 -20.13 -20.16
C ALA A 465 -27.68 -20.98 -19.34
N SER A 466 -26.58 -20.40 -18.88
CA SER A 466 -25.49 -21.15 -18.26
C SER A 466 -24.97 -20.50 -16.99
N ALA A 467 -24.45 -21.32 -16.08
CA ALA A 467 -23.58 -20.90 -15.00
C ALA A 467 -22.12 -21.27 -15.31
N ALA A 468 -21.18 -20.36 -15.01
CA ALA A 468 -19.76 -20.68 -14.98
C ALA A 468 -19.42 -21.32 -13.64
N VAL A 469 -18.97 -22.59 -13.65
CA VAL A 469 -18.58 -23.31 -12.44
C VAL A 469 -17.06 -23.48 -12.42
N THR A 470 -16.42 -22.84 -11.43
CA THR A 470 -15.01 -23.07 -11.11
C THR A 470 -14.94 -24.12 -10.01
N VAL A 471 -14.24 -25.21 -10.27
CA VAL A 471 -13.93 -26.22 -9.26
C VAL A 471 -12.48 -26.04 -8.84
N ALA A 472 -12.25 -25.79 -7.56
CA ALA A 472 -10.91 -25.76 -6.97
C ALA A 472 -10.64 -27.06 -6.22
N ASN A 473 -9.37 -27.45 -6.09
CA ASN A 473 -9.01 -28.49 -5.13
C ASN A 473 -9.34 -28.04 -3.71
N VAL A 474 -9.76 -28.96 -2.84
CA VAL A 474 -9.74 -28.70 -1.38
C VAL A 474 -8.31 -28.31 -0.99
N PRO A 475 -8.05 -27.14 -0.40
CA PRO A 475 -6.68 -26.69 -0.14
C PRO A 475 -5.99 -27.56 0.92
N VAL A 476 -4.70 -27.81 0.74
CA VAL A 476 -3.86 -28.37 1.82
C VAL A 476 -3.78 -27.36 2.97
N ALA A 477 -4.15 -27.79 4.18
CA ALA A 477 -4.05 -27.01 5.41
C ALA A 477 -2.90 -27.49 6.32
N SER A 478 -2.38 -28.70 6.12
CA SER A 478 -1.16 -29.18 6.77
C SER A 478 -0.50 -30.30 5.96
N VAL A 479 0.81 -30.52 6.15
CA VAL A 479 1.53 -31.69 5.64
C VAL A 479 2.18 -32.40 6.82
N VAL A 480 1.89 -33.69 6.99
CA VAL A 480 2.49 -34.52 8.05
C VAL A 480 3.51 -35.47 7.43
N ILE A 481 4.73 -35.52 7.95
CA ILE A 481 5.74 -36.50 7.52
C ILE A 481 5.81 -37.65 8.53
N SER A 482 5.89 -38.88 8.01
CA SER A 482 6.09 -40.09 8.79
C SER A 482 7.28 -40.90 8.26
N PRO A 483 8.19 -41.38 9.13
CA PRO A 483 8.33 -41.00 10.54
C PRO A 483 8.75 -39.53 10.69
N ALA A 484 8.37 -38.88 11.80
CA ALA A 484 8.74 -37.49 12.09
C ALA A 484 10.21 -37.34 12.52
N THR A 485 10.84 -38.43 12.95
CA THR A 485 12.28 -38.52 13.24
C THR A 485 12.87 -39.79 12.64
N ALA A 486 14.09 -39.74 12.11
CA ALA A 486 14.78 -40.92 11.59
C ALA A 486 16.28 -40.90 11.92
N LEU A 487 16.85 -42.09 12.11
CA LEU A 487 18.28 -42.33 12.24
C LEU A 487 18.76 -43.14 11.04
N VAL A 488 19.81 -42.67 10.38
CA VAL A 488 20.35 -43.24 9.14
C VAL A 488 21.87 -43.31 9.26
N LEU A 489 22.53 -44.31 8.66
CA LEU A 489 23.99 -44.30 8.53
C LEU A 489 24.43 -43.60 7.24
N VAL A 490 25.61 -42.98 7.22
CA VAL A 490 26.23 -42.52 5.97
C VAL A 490 26.30 -43.68 4.96
N GLY A 491 25.79 -43.47 3.74
CA GLY A 491 25.65 -44.48 2.69
C GLY A 491 24.35 -45.31 2.75
N ALA A 492 23.56 -45.22 3.82
CA ALA A 492 22.25 -45.86 3.93
C ALA A 492 21.09 -44.89 3.62
N SER A 493 19.89 -45.44 3.45
CA SER A 493 18.68 -44.68 3.13
C SER A 493 17.49 -45.03 4.02
N VAL A 494 16.56 -44.08 4.17
CA VAL A 494 15.25 -44.27 4.81
C VAL A 494 14.15 -43.64 3.94
N GLN A 495 13.01 -44.31 3.83
CA GLN A 495 11.85 -43.79 3.11
C GLN A 495 10.99 -42.96 4.07
N LEU A 496 10.77 -41.68 3.76
CA LEU A 496 9.79 -40.84 4.42
C LEU A 496 8.50 -40.77 3.60
N VAL A 497 7.36 -40.61 4.26
CA VAL A 497 6.04 -40.46 3.62
C VAL A 497 5.41 -39.15 4.06
N ALA A 498 5.18 -38.24 3.12
CA ALA A 498 4.46 -37.00 3.36
C ALA A 498 2.96 -37.18 3.06
N SER A 499 2.13 -36.71 3.97
CA SER A 499 0.67 -36.81 3.96
C SER A 499 0.06 -35.41 4.03
N PRO A 500 -0.25 -34.78 2.87
CA PRO A 500 -1.03 -33.55 2.82
C PRO A 500 -2.45 -33.78 3.35
N LYS A 501 -2.98 -32.81 4.10
CA LYS A 501 -4.31 -32.90 4.73
C LYS A 501 -5.10 -31.62 4.59
N ASP A 502 -6.43 -31.74 4.58
CA ASP A 502 -7.35 -30.60 4.65
C ASP A 502 -7.48 -30.05 6.09
N ALA A 503 -8.30 -29.00 6.25
CA ALA A 503 -8.54 -28.35 7.54
C ALA A 503 -9.35 -29.21 8.54
N ALA A 504 -9.95 -30.32 8.11
CA ALA A 504 -10.61 -31.31 8.96
C ALA A 504 -9.70 -32.51 9.29
N GLY A 505 -8.49 -32.55 8.74
CA GLY A 505 -7.49 -33.60 8.97
C GLY A 505 -7.57 -34.80 8.02
N ASN A 506 -8.44 -34.77 7.01
CA ASN A 506 -8.57 -35.81 6.00
C ASN A 506 -7.37 -35.81 5.06
N LEU A 507 -6.96 -37.00 4.57
CA LEU A 507 -5.84 -37.13 3.64
C LEU A 507 -6.20 -36.63 2.23
N LEU A 508 -5.37 -35.75 1.68
CA LEU A 508 -5.50 -35.24 0.31
C LEU A 508 -4.55 -36.00 -0.62
N SER A 509 -5.09 -36.97 -1.36
CA SER A 509 -4.35 -37.76 -2.35
C SER A 509 -4.07 -36.98 -3.65
N GLY A 510 -3.10 -37.47 -4.43
CA GLY A 510 -2.78 -36.95 -5.77
C GLY A 510 -2.14 -35.56 -5.80
N ARG A 511 -1.79 -34.96 -4.66
CA ARG A 511 -1.16 -33.63 -4.61
C ARG A 511 0.33 -33.70 -4.93
N ALA A 512 0.83 -32.65 -5.58
CA ALA A 512 2.26 -32.48 -5.80
C ALA A 512 2.97 -32.25 -4.46
N ILE A 513 4.07 -32.95 -4.23
CA ILE A 513 4.90 -32.83 -3.03
C ILE A 513 6.33 -32.53 -3.47
N THR A 514 6.84 -31.36 -3.08
CA THR A 514 8.24 -30.98 -3.29
C THR A 514 9.02 -31.30 -2.03
N TRP A 515 10.00 -32.19 -2.15
CA TRP A 515 10.91 -32.54 -1.05
C TRP A 515 12.18 -31.68 -1.11
N THR A 516 12.64 -31.19 0.04
CA THR A 516 13.92 -30.49 0.19
C THR A 516 14.67 -30.98 1.43
N SER A 517 15.99 -30.81 1.41
CA SER A 517 16.88 -31.08 2.54
C SER A 517 17.51 -29.77 2.98
N SER A 518 17.54 -29.48 4.29
CA SER A 518 18.20 -28.29 4.82
C SER A 518 19.73 -28.34 4.69
N ALA A 519 20.30 -29.52 4.45
CA ALA A 519 21.73 -29.74 4.24
C ALA A 519 21.94 -30.94 3.28
N PRO A 520 21.92 -30.72 1.94
CA PRO A 520 22.09 -31.78 0.95
C PRO A 520 23.42 -32.56 1.07
N ALA A 521 24.47 -31.94 1.62
CA ALA A 521 25.75 -32.58 1.92
C ALA A 521 25.69 -33.53 3.14
N THR A 522 24.69 -33.39 4.01
CA THR A 522 24.43 -34.28 5.15
C THR A 522 23.48 -35.40 4.73
N ALA A 523 22.34 -35.07 4.11
CA ALA A 523 21.49 -36.04 3.44
C ALA A 523 20.81 -35.46 2.19
N THR A 524 20.73 -36.25 1.14
CA THR A 524 19.87 -35.96 -0.03
C THR A 524 18.49 -36.56 0.16
N VAL A 525 17.48 -36.02 -0.52
CA VAL A 525 16.12 -36.57 -0.57
C VAL A 525 15.62 -36.62 -2.02
N SER A 526 15.01 -37.74 -2.42
CA SER A 526 14.43 -37.90 -3.75
C SER A 526 13.07 -37.18 -3.88
N PRO A 527 12.56 -36.95 -5.12
CA PRO A 527 11.17 -36.53 -5.33
C PRO A 527 10.11 -37.49 -4.74
N THR A 528 10.49 -38.72 -4.40
CA THR A 528 9.62 -39.73 -3.76
C THR A 528 9.78 -39.79 -2.25
N GLY A 529 10.58 -38.92 -1.62
CA GLY A 529 10.81 -38.92 -0.16
C GLY A 529 11.82 -39.94 0.35
N LEU A 530 12.59 -40.59 -0.54
CA LEU A 530 13.71 -41.46 -0.13
C LEU A 530 14.90 -40.58 0.28
N VAL A 531 15.26 -40.61 1.56
CA VAL A 531 16.37 -39.85 2.13
C VAL A 531 17.60 -40.74 2.20
N THR A 532 18.75 -40.25 1.73
CA THR A 532 20.04 -40.98 1.75
C THR A 532 21.09 -40.18 2.49
N GLY A 533 21.74 -40.78 3.48
CA GLY A 533 22.81 -40.16 4.27
C GLY A 533 24.09 -40.01 3.45
N VAL A 534 24.59 -38.78 3.33
CA VAL A 534 25.77 -38.40 2.55
C VAL A 534 26.95 -38.03 3.46
N GLY A 535 26.68 -37.36 4.58
CA GLY A 535 27.66 -36.95 5.58
C GLY A 535 27.04 -36.93 6.97
N ALA A 536 27.85 -37.03 8.02
CA ALA A 536 27.34 -37.08 9.38
C ALA A 536 26.74 -35.73 9.83
N GLY A 537 25.67 -35.77 10.62
CA GLY A 537 25.01 -34.58 11.18
C GLY A 537 23.49 -34.69 11.27
N ALA A 538 22.86 -33.69 11.89
CA ALA A 538 21.42 -33.52 11.88
C ALA A 538 20.98 -32.68 10.67
N VAL A 539 19.88 -33.08 10.02
CA VAL A 539 19.34 -32.41 8.85
C VAL A 539 17.81 -32.47 8.88
N THR A 540 17.16 -31.35 8.54
CA THR A 540 15.71 -31.29 8.43
C THR A 540 15.31 -31.60 7.00
N ILE A 541 14.49 -32.62 6.81
CA ILE A 541 13.86 -32.94 5.54
C ILE A 541 12.45 -32.33 5.55
N THR A 542 12.16 -31.50 4.55
CA THR A 542 10.90 -30.76 4.44
C THR A 542 10.14 -31.25 3.22
N ALA A 543 8.83 -31.44 3.38
CA ALA A 543 7.90 -31.74 2.31
C ALA A 543 6.90 -30.59 2.19
N MET A 544 6.82 -29.96 1.01
CA MET A 544 5.88 -28.87 0.73
C MET A 544 4.80 -29.33 -0.24
N SER A 545 3.54 -28.98 0.04
CA SER A 545 2.41 -29.16 -0.88
C SER A 545 1.49 -27.95 -0.78
N GLU A 546 1.19 -27.33 -1.93
CA GLU A 546 0.32 -26.14 -2.05
C GLU A 546 0.71 -24.95 -1.13
N GLY A 547 2.02 -24.84 -0.82
CA GLY A 547 2.58 -23.79 0.06
C GLY A 547 2.65 -24.17 1.54
N MET A 548 1.90 -25.19 1.98
CA MET A 548 2.02 -25.73 3.33
C MET A 548 3.18 -26.71 3.44
N THR A 549 3.88 -26.70 4.57
CA THR A 549 5.05 -27.54 4.83
C THR A 549 4.82 -28.51 5.98
N GLY A 550 5.51 -29.64 5.90
CA GLY A 550 5.78 -30.55 7.01
C GLY A 550 7.28 -30.80 7.08
N SER A 551 7.79 -31.16 8.25
CA SER A 551 9.21 -31.45 8.46
C SER A 551 9.43 -32.75 9.24
N ALA A 552 10.57 -33.38 8.99
CA ALA A 552 11.08 -34.51 9.76
C ALA A 552 12.57 -34.28 10.07
N ALA A 553 12.98 -34.57 11.30
CA ALA A 553 14.37 -34.47 11.73
C ALA A 553 15.09 -35.79 11.44
N VAL A 554 16.06 -35.76 10.53
CA VAL A 554 16.89 -36.91 10.19
C VAL A 554 18.29 -36.71 10.77
N THR A 555 18.75 -37.67 11.57
CA THR A 555 20.13 -37.68 12.07
C THR A 555 20.91 -38.74 11.30
N VAL A 556 21.90 -38.28 10.53
CA VAL A 556 22.84 -39.15 9.81
C VAL A 556 24.02 -39.42 10.74
N ASN A 557 24.11 -40.63 11.25
CA ASN A 557 25.25 -41.10 12.03
C ASN A 557 26.35 -41.63 11.09
N PRO A 558 27.63 -41.45 11.43
CA PRO A 558 28.72 -42.11 10.71
C PRO A 558 28.74 -43.62 11.01
N VAL A 559 29.10 -44.45 10.02
CA VAL A 559 29.22 -45.92 10.18
C VAL A 559 30.25 -46.24 11.29
N PRO A 560 29.91 -46.97 12.38
CA PRO A 560 30.83 -47.13 13.51
C PRO A 560 32.19 -47.76 13.16
N VAL A 561 33.27 -47.27 13.79
CA VAL A 561 34.61 -47.87 13.68
C VAL A 561 34.65 -49.17 14.48
N ALA A 562 34.93 -50.28 13.78
CA ALA A 562 35.12 -51.59 14.39
C ALA A 562 36.58 -51.85 14.78
N SER A 563 37.54 -51.35 14.01
CA SER A 563 38.98 -51.49 14.24
C SER A 563 39.80 -50.32 13.69
N VAL A 564 41.06 -50.21 14.10
CA VAL A 564 42.03 -49.25 13.51
C VAL A 564 43.28 -50.02 13.11
N SER A 565 43.74 -49.87 11.87
CA SER A 565 45.04 -50.37 11.39
C SER A 565 46.05 -49.24 11.32
N LEU A 566 47.30 -49.46 11.72
CA LEU A 566 48.35 -48.43 11.78
C LEU A 566 49.57 -48.87 10.94
N SER A 567 50.12 -47.96 10.13
CA SER A 567 51.22 -48.25 9.22
C SER A 567 52.24 -47.10 9.15
N PRO A 568 53.55 -47.38 9.19
CA PRO A 568 54.17 -48.67 9.51
C PRO A 568 53.95 -49.07 10.99
N ALA A 569 53.94 -50.37 11.28
CA ALA A 569 53.81 -50.88 12.66
C ALA A 569 55.09 -50.71 13.50
N THR A 570 56.24 -50.50 12.85
CA THR A 570 57.53 -50.18 13.48
C THR A 570 58.27 -49.16 12.65
N VAL A 571 58.85 -48.13 13.27
CA VAL A 571 59.64 -47.10 12.57
C VAL A 571 60.85 -46.68 13.40
N SER A 572 61.93 -46.28 12.74
CA SER A 572 63.04 -45.60 13.40
C SER A 572 63.16 -44.17 12.88
N ALA A 573 63.41 -43.24 13.80
CA ALA A 573 63.65 -41.83 13.54
C ALA A 573 64.95 -41.41 14.21
N ALA A 574 65.62 -40.37 13.73
CA ALA A 574 66.66 -39.71 14.51
C ALA A 574 66.04 -38.69 15.47
N VAL A 575 66.75 -38.33 16.55
CA VAL A 575 66.40 -37.15 17.37
C VAL A 575 66.29 -35.92 16.46
N GLY A 576 65.19 -35.17 16.58
CA GLY A 576 64.84 -34.02 15.74
C GLY A 576 64.19 -34.36 14.39
N GLN A 577 64.18 -35.63 13.97
CA GLN A 577 63.51 -36.05 12.73
C GLN A 577 62.04 -36.39 12.97
N ALA A 578 61.20 -36.03 11.99
CA ALA A 578 59.79 -36.36 11.96
C ALA A 578 59.53 -37.55 11.03
N VAL A 579 58.77 -38.54 11.49
CA VAL A 579 58.30 -39.69 10.71
C VAL A 579 56.78 -39.77 10.79
N GLN A 580 56.12 -40.16 9.69
CA GLN A 580 54.66 -40.23 9.63
C GLN A 580 54.17 -41.64 9.92
N LEU A 581 53.15 -41.74 10.76
CA LEU A 581 52.34 -42.95 10.96
C LEU A 581 50.92 -42.69 10.44
N THR A 582 50.41 -43.57 9.59
CA THR A 582 49.04 -43.48 9.07
C THR A 582 48.14 -44.46 9.80
N ALA A 583 47.19 -43.93 10.56
CA ALA A 583 46.07 -44.68 11.14
C ALA A 583 44.91 -44.72 10.15
N THR A 584 44.35 -45.90 9.94
CA THR A 584 43.15 -46.13 9.11
C THR A 584 42.10 -46.82 9.97
N PRO A 585 41.13 -46.07 10.50
CA PRO A 585 39.91 -46.62 11.08
C PRO A 585 39.14 -47.43 10.02
N ARG A 586 38.45 -48.49 10.44
CA ARG A 586 37.73 -49.43 9.54
C ARG A 586 36.38 -49.84 10.10
N ASP A 587 35.44 -50.11 9.21
CA ASP A 587 34.13 -50.68 9.56
C ASP A 587 34.24 -52.19 9.92
N ALA A 588 33.10 -52.80 10.27
CA ALA A 588 33.02 -54.22 10.60
C ALA A 588 33.30 -55.18 9.42
N SER A 589 33.28 -54.67 8.18
CA SER A 589 33.62 -55.39 6.94
C SER A 589 35.08 -55.19 6.53
N GLY A 590 35.85 -54.38 7.27
CA GLY A 590 37.25 -54.06 7.00
C GLY A 590 37.49 -52.86 6.05
N ASN A 591 36.43 -52.20 5.56
CA ASN A 591 36.55 -51.04 4.67
C ASN A 591 37.14 -49.84 5.42
N PRO A 592 38.02 -49.04 4.80
CA PRO A 592 38.57 -47.84 5.42
C PRO A 592 37.50 -46.75 5.62
N LEU A 593 37.46 -46.16 6.81
CA LEU A 593 36.55 -45.08 7.17
C LEU A 593 37.29 -43.73 7.18
N SER A 594 36.90 -42.83 6.28
CA SER A 594 37.39 -41.46 6.21
C SER A 594 36.66 -40.53 7.19
N GLY A 595 37.23 -39.34 7.41
CA GLY A 595 36.61 -38.28 8.23
C GLY A 595 36.49 -38.61 9.72
N ARG A 596 37.31 -39.52 10.25
CA ARG A 596 37.26 -39.95 11.65
C ARG A 596 38.35 -39.31 12.49
N VAL A 597 37.96 -38.88 13.68
CA VAL A 597 38.89 -38.43 14.71
C VAL A 597 39.78 -39.60 15.11
N VAL A 598 41.08 -39.46 14.89
CA VAL A 598 42.10 -40.32 15.48
C VAL A 598 42.79 -39.50 16.57
N THR A 599 42.66 -39.93 17.83
CA THR A 599 43.47 -39.40 18.93
C THR A 599 44.78 -40.17 18.98
N TRP A 600 45.87 -39.44 19.17
CA TRP A 600 47.22 -39.96 19.17
C TRP A 600 47.83 -39.79 20.57
N ALA A 601 48.47 -40.84 21.07
CA ALA A 601 49.18 -40.83 22.35
C ALA A 601 50.56 -41.47 22.20
N THR A 602 51.51 -41.04 23.03
CA THR A 602 52.85 -41.63 23.16
C THR A 602 53.02 -42.21 24.56
N SER A 603 53.60 -43.40 24.66
CA SER A 603 53.94 -44.00 25.97
C SER A 603 55.09 -43.28 26.66
N ASN A 604 55.87 -42.46 25.94
CA ASN A 604 56.98 -41.69 26.49
C ASN A 604 57.26 -40.44 25.65
N ALA A 605 56.64 -39.32 26.01
CA ALA A 605 56.82 -38.03 25.34
C ALA A 605 58.25 -37.47 25.41
N ALA A 606 59.07 -37.90 26.38
CA ALA A 606 60.48 -37.52 26.45
C ALA A 606 61.36 -38.26 25.42
N VAL A 607 60.90 -39.40 24.90
CA VAL A 607 61.57 -40.13 23.81
C VAL A 607 61.01 -39.74 22.45
N ALA A 608 59.68 -39.75 22.28
CA ALA A 608 59.04 -39.31 21.05
C ALA A 608 57.68 -38.65 21.34
N THR A 609 57.47 -37.46 20.80
CA THR A 609 56.16 -36.82 20.74
C THR A 609 55.43 -37.24 19.47
N VAL A 610 54.10 -37.25 19.52
CA VAL A 610 53.26 -37.38 18.32
C VAL A 610 52.35 -36.15 18.24
N THR A 611 52.56 -35.34 17.21
CA THR A 611 51.80 -34.12 16.97
C THR A 611 50.70 -34.40 15.96
N ALA A 612 49.46 -34.09 16.32
CA ALA A 612 48.30 -34.18 15.44
C ALA A 612 47.77 -32.78 15.14
N SER A 613 47.83 -32.36 13.87
CA SER A 613 47.24 -31.11 13.40
C SER A 613 45.73 -31.30 13.16
N GLY A 614 44.94 -31.30 14.23
CA GLY A 614 43.48 -31.47 14.16
C GLY A 614 43.04 -32.93 13.96
N GLN A 615 41.85 -33.13 13.38
CA GLN A 615 41.22 -34.44 13.18
C GLN A 615 41.86 -35.22 12.01
N VAL A 616 43.11 -35.65 12.16
CA VAL A 616 43.92 -36.17 11.05
C VAL A 616 44.39 -37.62 11.29
N THR A 617 44.21 -38.44 10.26
CA THR A 617 44.58 -39.86 10.19
C THR A 617 46.10 -40.11 10.08
N VAL A 618 46.91 -39.06 10.00
CA VAL A 618 48.37 -39.11 9.99
C VAL A 618 48.91 -38.46 11.26
N GLY A 619 49.58 -39.25 12.09
CA GLY A 619 50.31 -38.77 13.26
C GLY A 619 51.75 -38.47 12.86
N VAL A 620 52.19 -37.22 13.06
CA VAL A 620 53.59 -36.85 12.85
C VAL A 620 54.36 -37.13 14.14
N VAL A 621 55.19 -38.16 14.13
CA VAL A 621 56.01 -38.55 15.28
C VAL A 621 57.37 -37.89 15.17
N THR A 622 57.73 -37.08 16.15
CA THR A 622 59.05 -36.42 16.23
C THR A 622 59.90 -37.10 17.29
N GLY A 623 61.12 -37.50 16.94
CA GLY A 623 62.08 -38.02 17.90
C GLY A 623 62.59 -36.91 18.84
N VAL A 624 62.41 -37.07 20.15
CA VAL A 624 62.79 -36.07 21.18
C VAL A 624 64.10 -36.47 21.87
N ALA A 625 64.27 -37.73 22.24
CA ALA A 625 65.51 -38.28 22.81
C ALA A 625 65.70 -39.75 22.41
N ALA A 626 66.93 -40.25 22.53
CA ALA A 626 67.23 -41.65 22.20
C ALA A 626 66.45 -42.63 23.09
N GLY A 627 65.89 -43.69 22.51
CA GLY A 627 65.12 -44.71 23.22
C GLY A 627 64.05 -45.37 22.36
N SER A 628 63.05 -45.95 23.01
CA SER A 628 61.84 -46.42 22.32
C SER A 628 60.57 -45.90 23.00
N ALA A 629 59.56 -45.61 22.18
CA ALA A 629 58.23 -45.19 22.60
C ALA A 629 57.17 -45.94 21.78
N THR A 630 56.05 -46.29 22.40
CA THR A 630 54.89 -46.85 21.72
C THR A 630 53.92 -45.73 21.39
N ILE A 631 53.59 -45.57 20.11
CA ILE A 631 52.58 -44.61 19.65
C ILE A 631 51.26 -45.35 19.48
N THR A 632 50.23 -44.88 20.18
CA THR A 632 48.87 -45.43 20.15
C THR A 632 47.98 -44.52 19.32
N ALA A 633 47.32 -45.08 18.30
CA ALA A 633 46.28 -44.43 17.52
C ALA A 633 44.92 -44.98 17.96
N THR A 634 43.99 -44.10 18.35
CA THR A 634 42.66 -44.48 18.84
C THR A 634 41.55 -43.75 18.10
N SER A 635 40.48 -44.44 17.70
CA SER A 635 39.29 -43.86 17.07
C SER A 635 38.03 -44.56 17.59
N GLU A 636 37.05 -43.80 18.07
CA GLU A 636 35.77 -44.32 18.63
C GLU A 636 35.95 -45.45 19.67
N GLY A 637 37.00 -45.35 20.50
CA GLY A 637 37.33 -46.35 21.52
C GLY A 637 38.04 -47.62 21.01
N LYS A 638 38.37 -47.70 19.72
CA LYS A 638 39.21 -48.75 19.12
C LYS A 638 40.65 -48.23 19.00
N SER A 639 41.61 -48.95 19.55
CA SER A 639 43.02 -48.55 19.58
C SER A 639 43.94 -49.56 18.90
N THR A 640 45.10 -49.08 18.45
CA THR A 640 46.19 -49.88 17.88
C THR A 640 47.53 -49.16 18.12
N THR A 641 48.65 -49.88 18.04
CA THR A 641 49.96 -49.40 18.48
C THR A 641 51.07 -49.65 17.46
N ALA A 642 51.99 -48.70 17.33
CA ALA A 642 53.24 -48.86 16.58
C ALA A 642 54.45 -48.56 17.50
N THR A 643 55.55 -49.27 17.28
CA THR A 643 56.79 -49.06 18.05
C THR A 643 57.72 -48.11 17.31
N VAL A 644 58.14 -47.05 18.00
CA VAL A 644 59.09 -46.06 17.49
C VAL A 644 60.42 -46.26 18.21
N THR A 645 61.50 -46.38 17.45
CA THR A 645 62.87 -46.42 17.99
C THR A 645 63.59 -45.14 17.58
N VAL A 646 63.76 -44.22 18.53
CA VAL A 646 64.47 -42.96 18.30
C VAL A 646 65.96 -43.21 18.51
N THR A 647 66.73 -42.97 17.46
CA THR A 647 68.18 -43.14 17.41
C THR A 647 68.89 -41.79 17.41
N THR A 648 70.17 -41.80 17.76
CA THR A 648 71.05 -40.65 17.65
C THR A 648 72.02 -40.85 16.49
N ALA A 649 71.97 -39.97 15.49
CA ALA A 649 73.01 -39.93 14.45
C ALA A 649 74.37 -39.67 15.12
N PRO A 650 75.41 -40.49 14.90
CA PRO A 650 76.64 -40.42 15.70
C PRO A 650 77.37 -39.08 15.52
N VAL A 651 77.90 -38.53 16.61
CA VAL A 651 78.71 -37.30 16.55
C VAL A 651 79.95 -37.54 15.69
N ALA A 652 80.07 -36.77 14.61
CA ALA A 652 81.25 -36.78 13.75
C ALA A 652 82.29 -35.74 14.19
N SER A 653 81.86 -34.58 14.68
CA SER A 653 82.73 -33.53 15.21
C SER A 653 82.06 -32.74 16.35
N VAL A 654 82.89 -32.06 17.15
CA VAL A 654 82.45 -31.15 18.22
C VAL A 654 83.17 -29.82 17.98
N ALA A 655 82.41 -28.74 17.80
CA ALA A 655 82.96 -27.39 17.70
C ALA A 655 82.70 -26.63 19.01
N VAL A 656 83.76 -26.06 19.61
CA VAL A 656 83.63 -25.23 20.82
C VAL A 656 83.64 -23.76 20.42
N THR A 657 82.73 -22.96 20.98
CA THR A 657 82.58 -21.53 20.69
C THR A 657 82.43 -20.74 22.00
N PRO A 658 83.23 -19.66 22.21
CA PRO A 658 84.30 -19.18 21.33
C PRO A 658 85.50 -20.16 21.28
N ALA A 659 86.31 -20.09 20.21
CA ALA A 659 87.48 -20.97 20.04
C ALA A 659 88.65 -20.59 20.98
N THR A 660 88.71 -19.33 21.38
CA THR A 660 89.52 -18.83 22.50
C THR A 660 88.70 -17.82 23.28
N ALA A 661 88.95 -17.73 24.59
CA ALA A 661 88.48 -16.61 25.40
C ALA A 661 89.56 -16.19 26.42
N THR A 662 89.40 -14.98 26.93
CA THR A 662 90.19 -14.43 28.02
C THR A 662 89.23 -14.04 29.12
N ILE A 663 89.42 -14.58 30.33
CA ILE A 663 88.66 -14.18 31.52
C ILE A 663 89.59 -13.79 32.65
N ALA A 664 89.02 -13.05 33.57
CA ALA A 664 89.58 -12.77 34.87
C ALA A 664 89.41 -13.96 35.84
N ALA A 665 90.29 -14.09 36.83
CA ALA A 665 90.13 -15.03 37.94
C ALA A 665 88.89 -14.71 38.79
N GLY A 666 88.05 -15.70 39.09
CA GLY A 666 86.69 -15.51 39.63
C GLY A 666 85.64 -15.07 38.59
N GLY A 667 86.07 -14.63 37.40
CA GLY A 667 85.20 -14.38 36.25
C GLY A 667 84.77 -15.68 35.56
N ASN A 668 83.67 -15.59 34.80
CA ASN A 668 83.06 -16.72 34.12
C ASN A 668 82.98 -16.50 32.60
N GLN A 669 83.38 -17.49 31.80
CA GLN A 669 83.04 -17.59 30.37
C GLN A 669 82.07 -18.75 30.18
N GLN A 670 80.90 -18.50 29.60
CA GLN A 670 80.09 -19.58 29.05
C GLN A 670 80.71 -20.03 27.72
N PHE A 671 81.24 -21.25 27.67
CA PHE A 671 81.55 -21.90 26.39
C PHE A 671 80.34 -22.71 25.93
N SER A 672 80.15 -22.76 24.62
CA SER A 672 79.14 -23.58 23.96
C SER A 672 79.82 -24.68 23.15
N ALA A 673 79.20 -25.87 23.08
CA ALA A 673 79.66 -26.97 22.26
C ALA A 673 78.57 -27.35 21.26
N VAL A 674 78.89 -27.26 19.98
CA VAL A 674 78.04 -27.64 18.86
C VAL A 674 78.54 -28.98 18.32
N THR A 675 77.89 -30.06 18.76
CA THR A 675 78.04 -31.39 18.14
C THR A 675 77.49 -31.38 16.73
N ARG A 676 78.15 -32.03 15.77
CA ARG A 676 77.68 -32.18 14.38
C ARG A 676 77.81 -33.60 13.85
N ASP A 677 76.93 -33.98 12.93
CA ASP A 677 77.01 -35.25 12.20
C ASP A 677 78.00 -35.19 11.01
N ALA A 678 78.12 -36.30 10.28
CA ALA A 678 79.01 -36.43 9.13
C ALA A 678 78.59 -35.61 7.89
N ALA A 679 77.35 -35.11 7.84
CA ALA A 679 76.87 -34.17 6.82
C ALA A 679 77.02 -32.70 7.27
N GLY A 680 77.49 -32.45 8.51
CA GLY A 680 77.68 -31.13 9.08
C GLY A 680 76.46 -30.55 9.80
N ASN A 681 75.35 -31.29 9.91
CA ASN A 681 74.16 -30.82 10.62
C ASN A 681 74.43 -30.68 12.11
N THR A 682 73.89 -29.65 12.76
CA THR A 682 73.95 -29.52 14.22
C THR A 682 73.13 -30.61 14.89
N LEU A 683 73.75 -31.36 15.79
CA LEU A 683 73.10 -32.34 16.65
C LEU A 683 72.80 -31.70 18.00
N THR A 684 71.56 -31.82 18.45
CA THR A 684 71.07 -31.34 19.75
C THR A 684 70.89 -32.52 20.73
N GLY A 685 70.68 -32.20 22.01
CA GLY A 685 70.37 -33.20 23.05
C GLY A 685 71.51 -34.17 23.40
N ARG A 686 72.75 -33.89 23.00
CA ARG A 686 73.90 -34.77 23.27
C ARG A 686 74.55 -34.48 24.61
N VAL A 687 74.96 -35.54 25.28
CA VAL A 687 75.78 -35.44 26.49
C VAL A 687 77.16 -34.97 26.08
N VAL A 688 77.43 -33.70 26.32
CA VAL A 688 78.76 -33.10 26.23
C VAL A 688 79.39 -33.16 27.61
N THR A 689 80.45 -33.93 27.78
CA THR A 689 81.31 -33.85 28.95
C THR A 689 82.34 -32.76 28.77
N TRP A 690 82.57 -31.97 29.82
CA TRP A 690 83.53 -30.88 29.80
C TRP A 690 84.70 -31.19 30.74
N ALA A 691 85.91 -30.90 30.28
CA ALA A 691 87.14 -31.04 31.05
C ALA A 691 88.05 -29.83 30.84
N SER A 692 88.80 -29.46 31.89
CA SER A 692 89.89 -28.49 31.79
C SER A 692 91.22 -29.23 31.86
N SER A 693 92.17 -28.90 30.97
CA SER A 693 93.52 -29.44 31.03
C SER A 693 94.31 -28.95 32.25
N ASN A 694 93.85 -27.89 32.92
CA ASN A 694 94.44 -27.39 34.15
C ASN A 694 93.36 -26.83 35.11
N PRO A 695 92.72 -27.69 35.93
CA PRO A 695 91.65 -27.29 36.83
C PRO A 695 92.03 -26.24 37.89
N THR A 696 93.32 -26.10 38.24
CA THR A 696 93.78 -25.06 39.19
C THR A 696 93.90 -23.67 38.56
N VAL A 697 93.94 -23.59 37.22
CA VAL A 697 93.85 -22.34 36.45
C VAL A 697 92.40 -22.04 36.10
N ALA A 698 91.65 -23.01 35.58
CA ALA A 698 90.24 -22.86 35.21
C ALA A 698 89.43 -24.14 35.48
N THR A 699 88.33 -24.03 36.22
CA THR A 699 87.34 -25.12 36.36
C THR A 699 86.23 -24.97 35.34
N VAL A 700 85.73 -26.08 34.80
CA VAL A 700 84.56 -26.10 33.92
C VAL A 700 83.44 -26.95 34.51
N SER A 701 82.22 -26.42 34.47
CA SER A 701 80.99 -27.12 34.88
C SER A 701 80.48 -28.07 33.79
N SER A 702 79.57 -28.97 34.15
CA SER A 702 78.83 -29.82 33.18
C SER A 702 78.05 -29.01 32.13
N GLY A 703 77.71 -27.76 32.42
CA GLY A 703 77.04 -26.85 31.49
C GLY A 703 77.98 -26.04 30.57
N GLY A 704 79.30 -26.27 30.60
CA GLY A 704 80.27 -25.50 29.81
C GLY A 704 80.58 -24.09 30.32
N LEU A 705 80.00 -23.69 31.46
CA LEU A 705 80.42 -22.50 32.18
C LEU A 705 81.82 -22.75 32.78
N VAL A 706 82.79 -21.96 32.37
CA VAL A 706 84.19 -21.99 32.83
C VAL A 706 84.42 -20.84 33.80
N THR A 707 84.86 -21.15 35.00
CA THR A 707 85.23 -20.19 36.04
C THR A 707 86.76 -20.15 36.15
N GLY A 708 87.34 -18.95 36.05
CA GLY A 708 88.76 -18.76 36.30
C GLY A 708 89.10 -18.95 37.78
N GLN A 709 90.16 -19.69 38.09
CA GLN A 709 90.60 -19.99 39.46
C GLN A 709 91.91 -19.28 39.80
N ALA A 710 92.90 -19.34 38.92
CA ALA A 710 94.19 -18.67 39.08
C ALA A 710 94.80 -18.28 37.74
N THR A 711 95.71 -17.32 37.76
CA THR A 711 96.36 -16.78 36.55
C THR A 711 97.13 -17.86 35.79
N GLY A 712 96.81 -18.04 34.50
CA GLY A 712 97.47 -18.98 33.60
C GLY A 712 96.65 -19.24 32.33
N SER A 713 97.01 -20.28 31.58
CA SER A 713 96.19 -20.79 30.48
C SER A 713 95.79 -22.24 30.73
N ALA A 714 94.62 -22.61 30.21
CA ALA A 714 94.12 -23.97 30.18
C ALA A 714 93.42 -24.24 28.83
N THR A 715 93.30 -25.51 28.48
CA THR A 715 92.49 -25.96 27.33
C THR A 715 91.19 -26.52 27.88
N ILE A 716 90.07 -25.97 27.42
CA ILE A 716 88.72 -26.44 27.74
C ILE A 716 88.29 -27.39 26.64
N THR A 717 88.12 -28.65 26.99
CA THR A 717 87.75 -29.74 26.09
C THR A 717 86.28 -30.09 26.29
N ALA A 718 85.50 -30.00 25.22
CA ALA A 718 84.15 -30.57 25.12
C ALA A 718 84.25 -31.91 24.41
N ALA A 719 83.76 -32.98 25.01
CA ALA A 719 83.76 -34.33 24.43
C ALA A 719 82.34 -34.91 24.37
N SER A 720 82.01 -35.60 23.29
CA SER A 720 80.73 -36.30 23.11
C SER A 720 80.91 -37.49 22.17
N GLU A 721 80.40 -38.66 22.56
CA GLU A 721 80.43 -39.91 21.75
C GLU A 721 81.83 -40.26 21.18
N GLY A 722 82.89 -40.01 21.95
CA GLY A 722 84.27 -40.29 21.57
C GLY A 722 84.91 -39.26 20.61
N LYS A 723 84.21 -38.18 20.24
CA LYS A 723 84.77 -37.01 19.57
C LYS A 723 85.00 -35.88 20.57
N SER A 724 85.95 -35.00 20.27
CA SER A 724 86.25 -33.84 21.10
C SER A 724 86.52 -32.58 20.28
N GLY A 725 86.21 -31.45 20.88
CA GLY A 725 86.58 -30.11 20.43
C GLY A 725 87.20 -29.35 21.59
N THR A 726 88.11 -28.44 21.29
CA THR A 726 88.91 -27.73 22.29
C THR A 726 88.85 -26.23 22.06
N ALA A 727 88.77 -25.45 23.14
CA ALA A 727 89.00 -24.02 23.13
C ALA A 727 90.09 -23.63 24.14
N GLY A 728 90.86 -22.58 23.84
CA GLY A 728 91.81 -22.01 24.80
C GLY A 728 91.11 -21.05 25.77
N ILE A 729 91.26 -21.25 27.08
CA ILE A 729 90.96 -20.21 28.07
C ILE A 729 92.26 -19.64 28.59
N THR A 730 92.44 -18.33 28.44
CA THR A 730 93.44 -17.59 29.21
C THR A 730 92.73 -17.04 30.44
N VAL A 731 92.98 -17.62 31.60
CA VAL A 731 92.62 -16.98 32.87
C VAL A 731 93.72 -15.99 33.15
N GLN A 732 93.53 -14.75 32.70
CA GLN A 732 94.30 -13.67 33.29
C GLN A 732 93.88 -13.55 34.76
N ALA A 733 94.68 -12.86 35.57
CA ALA A 733 94.12 -12.32 36.78
C ALA A 733 92.88 -11.47 36.41
N LEU A 734 91.94 -11.26 37.34
CA LEU A 734 91.29 -9.93 37.36
C LEU A 734 92.41 -8.89 37.20
N PRO A 735 92.29 -7.83 36.40
CA PRO A 735 93.37 -6.86 36.23
C PRO A 735 93.59 -6.04 37.51
N PRO A 736 94.22 -6.63 38.55
CA PRO A 736 93.60 -7.09 39.81
C PRO A 736 92.09 -6.84 39.99
N GLY A 737 91.61 -6.98 41.22
CA GLY A 737 90.60 -6.03 41.67
C GLY A 737 91.24 -4.65 41.90
N THR A 738 91.81 -4.00 40.86
CA THR A 738 92.28 -2.60 40.98
C THR A 738 91.10 -1.65 41.15
N HIS A 739 89.95 -2.09 40.67
CA HIS A 739 88.67 -1.41 40.72
C HIS A 739 88.03 -1.69 42.06
N THR A 740 88.28 -0.77 42.99
CA THR A 740 87.82 -0.84 44.38
C THR A 740 86.31 -0.98 44.46
N GLY A 741 85.84 -1.80 45.40
CA GLY A 741 84.48 -1.64 45.92
C GLY A 741 84.44 -0.34 46.70
N HIS A 742 83.80 0.69 46.15
CA HIS A 742 83.69 2.01 46.76
C HIS A 742 82.42 2.08 47.60
N TYR A 743 82.51 2.58 48.82
CA TYR A 743 81.43 2.54 49.81
C TYR A 743 80.81 3.93 50.01
N VAL A 744 79.48 3.95 50.06
CA VAL A 744 78.67 5.15 50.25
C VAL A 744 77.76 4.93 51.45
N ALA A 745 77.63 5.90 52.35
CA ALA A 745 76.76 5.80 53.52
C ALA A 745 75.94 7.09 53.70
N PRO A 746 74.76 7.04 54.35
CA PRO A 746 73.96 8.25 54.63
C PRO A 746 74.71 9.29 55.47
N ASN A 747 75.68 8.85 56.28
CA ASN A 747 76.59 9.67 57.08
C ASN A 747 78.02 9.74 56.49
N GLY A 748 78.18 9.45 55.19
CA GLY A 748 79.44 9.61 54.48
C GLY A 748 79.84 11.07 54.27
N SER A 749 81.00 11.29 53.67
CA SER A 749 81.57 12.63 53.49
C SER A 749 82.16 12.84 52.10
N SER A 750 82.01 14.05 51.56
CA SER A 750 82.69 14.51 50.33
C SER A 750 84.21 14.59 50.46
N THR A 751 84.75 14.53 51.68
CA THR A 751 86.20 14.36 51.95
C THR A 751 86.57 12.92 52.33
N GLY A 752 85.66 11.96 52.14
CA GLY A 752 85.93 10.53 52.28
C GLY A 752 86.86 9.99 51.20
N ASP A 753 87.32 8.76 51.39
CA ASP A 753 88.19 8.04 50.44
C ASP A 753 87.47 6.87 49.75
N GLY A 754 86.17 6.70 50.00
CA GLY A 754 85.38 5.61 49.42
C GLY A 754 85.61 4.25 50.10
N THR A 755 86.40 4.17 51.17
CA THR A 755 86.54 2.93 51.96
C THR A 755 85.36 2.71 52.91
N THR A 756 85.23 1.50 53.46
CA THR A 756 84.27 1.21 54.56
C THR A 756 84.51 2.05 55.82
N GLY A 757 85.73 2.57 56.02
CA GLY A 757 86.09 3.40 57.17
C GLY A 757 85.86 4.90 56.97
N LYS A 758 85.87 5.39 55.72
CA LYS A 758 85.51 6.77 55.36
C LYS A 758 84.68 6.78 54.06
N PRO A 759 83.44 6.29 54.10
CA PRO A 759 82.58 6.23 52.93
C PRO A 759 82.27 7.62 52.40
N TRP A 760 82.03 7.72 51.09
CA TRP A 760 81.55 8.95 50.47
C TRP A 760 80.09 9.22 50.82
N ASP A 761 79.68 10.48 50.72
CA ASP A 761 78.27 10.79 50.51
C ASP A 761 77.85 10.44 49.06
N LEU A 762 76.55 10.29 48.84
CA LEU A 762 76.02 9.82 47.56
C LEU A 762 76.24 10.81 46.42
N ALA A 763 76.21 12.11 46.68
CA ALA A 763 76.46 13.13 45.68
C ALA A 763 77.90 13.06 45.15
N THR A 764 78.87 12.86 46.06
CA THR A 764 80.29 12.70 45.74
C THR A 764 80.54 11.43 44.94
N ALA A 765 80.03 10.28 45.40
CA ALA A 765 80.22 9.00 44.71
C ALA A 765 79.64 9.01 43.27
N LEU A 766 78.50 9.66 43.06
CA LEU A 766 77.82 9.76 41.76
C LEU A 766 78.45 10.80 40.81
N ALA A 767 79.38 11.65 41.27
CA ALA A 767 79.99 12.71 40.47
C ALA A 767 81.11 12.24 39.52
N GLN A 768 81.40 10.93 39.45
CA GLN A 768 82.63 10.35 38.90
C GLN A 768 83.90 10.89 39.60
N PRO A 769 84.16 10.54 40.88
CA PRO A 769 85.47 10.70 41.49
C PRO A 769 86.56 10.05 40.62
N SER A 770 87.77 10.60 40.60
CA SER A 770 88.89 10.05 39.81
C SER A 770 89.31 8.62 40.21
N ALA A 771 88.96 8.20 41.42
CA ALA A 771 89.16 6.83 41.88
C ALA A 771 88.11 5.82 41.35
N VAL A 772 86.97 6.30 40.82
CA VAL A 772 85.95 5.47 40.18
C VAL A 772 86.26 5.35 38.69
N GLN A 773 86.26 4.13 38.16
CA GLN A 773 86.60 3.81 36.77
C GLN A 773 85.55 2.84 36.15
N PRO A 774 85.57 2.61 34.82
CA PRO A 774 84.69 1.62 34.17
C PRO A 774 84.92 0.21 34.72
N GLY A 775 83.87 -0.44 35.21
CA GLY A 775 83.93 -1.76 35.88
C GLY A 775 83.85 -1.71 37.41
N ASP A 776 83.99 -0.54 38.04
CA ASP A 776 83.87 -0.37 39.48
C ASP A 776 82.46 -0.69 40.01
N THR A 777 82.37 -1.07 41.29
CA THR A 777 81.10 -1.16 42.01
C THR A 777 81.07 -0.20 43.20
N ILE A 778 80.06 0.67 43.20
CA ILE A 778 79.69 1.60 44.26
C ILE A 778 78.60 0.94 45.12
N TRP A 779 78.97 0.60 46.35
CA TRP A 779 78.12 -0.07 47.33
C TRP A 779 77.40 0.94 48.23
N LEU A 780 76.08 1.03 48.08
CA LEU A 780 75.21 1.81 48.96
C LEU A 780 74.96 1.01 50.23
N ARG A 781 75.33 1.56 51.38
CA ARG A 781 75.08 0.99 52.71
C ARG A 781 73.65 1.29 53.19
N ALA A 782 73.23 0.56 54.23
CA ALA A 782 71.89 0.69 54.81
C ALA A 782 71.51 2.13 55.20
N GLY A 783 70.26 2.50 54.94
CA GLY A 783 69.63 3.73 55.39
C GLY A 783 69.21 4.70 54.27
N THR A 784 68.76 5.89 54.69
CA THR A 784 68.08 6.86 53.82
C THR A 784 69.01 7.99 53.38
N TYR A 785 69.15 8.17 52.08
CA TYR A 785 69.89 9.24 51.41
C TYR A 785 68.90 10.32 50.95
N GLY A 786 68.70 11.34 51.78
CA GLY A 786 67.79 12.44 51.46
C GLY A 786 68.39 13.41 50.43
N GLY A 787 67.64 13.72 49.37
CA GLY A 787 67.98 14.78 48.41
C GLY A 787 67.81 14.42 46.92
N ALA A 788 68.13 15.40 46.08
CA ALA A 788 68.16 15.26 44.63
C ALA A 788 69.59 14.94 44.16
N PHE A 789 69.78 13.79 43.50
CA PHE A 789 71.08 13.28 43.08
C PHE A 789 71.20 13.24 41.55
N THR A 790 72.42 13.44 41.04
CA THR A 790 72.72 13.34 39.60
C THR A 790 73.98 12.52 39.39
N SER A 791 73.81 11.34 38.79
CA SER A 791 74.89 10.47 38.34
C SER A 791 75.49 10.95 37.03
N ARG A 792 76.79 11.26 37.08
CA ARG A 792 77.67 11.49 35.92
C ARG A 792 78.53 10.25 35.61
N LEU A 793 78.32 9.17 36.34
CA LEU A 793 79.07 7.92 36.21
C LEU A 793 79.00 7.39 34.78
N THR A 794 80.15 7.03 34.22
CA THR A 794 80.28 6.56 32.84
C THR A 794 81.17 5.31 32.80
N GLY A 795 80.60 4.20 32.35
CA GLY A 795 81.32 2.96 32.07
C GLY A 795 81.55 2.75 30.57
N THR A 796 81.72 1.48 30.18
CA THR A 796 81.75 1.04 28.78
C THR A 796 80.89 -0.20 28.60
N ASP A 797 80.54 -0.54 27.36
CA ASP A 797 79.70 -1.70 27.00
C ASP A 797 80.21 -3.04 27.58
N GLY A 798 81.54 -3.22 27.69
CA GLY A 798 82.17 -4.38 28.31
C GLY A 798 82.55 -4.22 29.79
N ALA A 799 82.45 -3.02 30.35
CA ALA A 799 82.81 -2.70 31.74
C ALA A 799 81.93 -1.54 32.27
N PRO A 800 80.67 -1.80 32.64
CA PRO A 800 79.77 -0.78 33.19
C PRO A 800 80.17 -0.39 34.61
N VAL A 801 79.86 0.83 35.05
CA VAL A 801 79.93 1.19 36.48
C VAL A 801 78.64 0.74 37.17
N ILE A 802 78.76 0.01 38.26
CA ILE A 802 77.62 -0.55 39.00
C ILE A 802 77.39 0.25 40.27
N VAL A 803 76.16 0.71 40.52
CA VAL A 803 75.71 1.30 41.79
C VAL A 803 74.69 0.35 42.41
N ARG A 804 75.02 -0.30 43.53
CA ARG A 804 74.23 -1.41 44.08
C ARG A 804 74.10 -1.31 45.61
N GLN A 805 72.94 -1.66 46.16
CA GLN A 805 72.84 -1.82 47.61
C GLN A 805 73.69 -2.98 48.13
N TYR A 806 74.30 -2.81 49.29
CA TYR A 806 75.08 -3.87 49.91
C TYR A 806 74.20 -5.10 50.20
N PRO A 807 74.67 -6.34 49.96
CA PRO A 807 73.82 -7.53 50.08
C PRO A 807 73.23 -7.70 51.49
N GLY A 808 71.90 -7.82 51.56
CA GLY A 808 71.16 -7.92 52.83
C GLY A 808 70.88 -6.58 53.52
N GLU A 809 71.33 -5.45 52.98
CA GLU A 809 71.02 -4.10 53.45
C GLU A 809 69.95 -3.43 52.55
N ARG A 810 69.14 -2.53 53.13
CA ARG A 810 68.20 -1.67 52.39
C ARG A 810 68.77 -0.26 52.29
N ALA A 811 69.08 0.17 51.06
CA ALA A 811 69.43 1.55 50.76
C ALA A 811 68.24 2.26 50.10
N THR A 812 67.91 3.47 50.56
CA THR A 812 66.73 4.23 50.11
C THR A 812 67.14 5.66 49.75
N ILE A 813 66.87 6.12 48.54
CA ILE A 813 66.94 7.54 48.19
C ILE A 813 65.57 8.17 48.50
N ASP A 814 65.55 9.24 49.29
CA ASP A 814 64.35 10.06 49.56
C ASP A 814 64.49 11.39 48.81
N GLY A 815 63.87 11.48 47.64
CA GLY A 815 64.08 12.55 46.66
C GLY A 815 64.07 12.00 45.24
N ASN A 816 65.18 12.15 44.50
CA ASN A 816 65.26 11.64 43.12
C ASN A 816 66.70 11.38 42.64
N LEU A 817 66.82 10.57 41.56
CA LEU A 817 68.07 10.20 40.93
C LEU A 817 68.02 10.45 39.40
N VAL A 818 68.85 11.37 38.92
CA VAL A 818 69.08 11.61 37.48
C VAL A 818 70.32 10.83 37.02
N ILE A 819 70.26 10.13 35.89
CA ILE A 819 71.34 9.29 35.35
C ILE A 819 71.73 9.81 33.96
N GLY A 820 72.80 10.60 33.89
CA GLY A 820 73.26 11.26 32.67
C GLY A 820 74.41 10.54 31.94
N GLY A 821 75.22 9.75 32.64
CA GLY A 821 76.37 9.05 32.05
C GLY A 821 76.04 7.66 31.50
N ALA A 822 76.84 7.19 30.55
CA ALA A 822 76.57 6.00 29.75
C ALA A 822 77.06 4.70 30.39
N TYR A 823 76.45 3.56 30.04
CA TYR A 823 76.83 2.21 30.48
C TYR A 823 76.97 2.10 32.01
N THR A 824 75.89 2.40 32.74
CA THR A 824 75.84 2.28 34.20
C THR A 824 74.64 1.48 34.68
N TRP A 825 74.84 0.66 35.72
CA TRP A 825 73.84 -0.29 36.23
C TRP A 825 73.46 0.06 37.67
N TYR A 826 72.18 0.30 37.94
CA TYR A 826 71.64 0.65 39.26
C TYR A 826 70.83 -0.54 39.78
N TRP A 827 71.22 -1.09 40.93
CA TRP A 827 70.74 -2.41 41.37
C TRP A 827 70.18 -2.42 42.79
N GLY A 828 68.91 -2.79 42.91
CA GLY A 828 68.28 -3.32 44.13
C GLY A 828 67.83 -2.29 45.17
N PHE A 829 68.39 -1.07 45.14
CA PHE A 829 68.01 -0.01 46.06
C PHE A 829 66.66 0.64 45.70
N GLU A 830 66.13 1.39 46.66
CA GLU A 830 64.83 2.03 46.65
C GLU A 830 64.95 3.54 46.34
N VAL A 831 63.97 4.11 45.64
CA VAL A 831 63.85 5.55 45.37
C VAL A 831 62.42 6.00 45.59
N MET A 832 62.20 6.90 46.54
CA MET A 832 60.88 7.33 46.97
C MET A 832 60.87 8.81 47.35
N SER A 833 59.70 9.36 47.71
CA SER A 833 59.61 10.71 48.26
C SER A 833 58.74 10.74 49.51
N SER A 834 59.29 11.20 50.63
CA SER A 834 58.56 11.48 51.87
C SER A 834 57.73 12.78 51.82
N VAL A 835 57.86 13.56 50.73
CA VAL A 835 57.14 14.82 50.53
C VAL A 835 55.64 14.55 50.38
N LEU A 836 54.81 15.19 51.19
CA LEU A 836 53.35 15.06 51.14
C LEU A 836 52.81 15.64 49.83
N ASN A 837 52.31 14.79 48.92
CA ASN A 837 51.82 15.15 47.58
C ASN A 837 52.92 15.85 46.73
N PRO A 838 54.01 15.16 46.35
CA PRO A 838 55.02 15.76 45.50
C PRO A 838 54.44 16.04 44.11
N ILE A 839 55.03 16.99 43.38
CA ILE A 839 54.58 17.40 42.05
C ILE A 839 55.75 17.27 41.07
N ASP A 840 55.54 16.51 39.99
CA ASP A 840 56.44 16.33 38.83
C ASP A 840 57.85 15.78 39.12
N LEU A 841 58.16 15.46 40.38
CA LEU A 841 59.41 14.81 40.79
C LEU A 841 59.50 13.39 40.23
N ILE A 842 60.27 13.19 39.15
CA ILE A 842 60.55 11.85 38.60
C ILE A 842 61.56 11.15 39.49
N GLY A 843 61.21 9.98 40.04
CA GLY A 843 62.06 9.21 40.96
C GLY A 843 63.40 8.82 40.33
N VAL A 844 63.37 8.06 39.22
CA VAL A 844 64.58 7.70 38.46
C VAL A 844 64.49 8.23 37.03
N ASN A 845 65.42 9.10 36.64
CA ASN A 845 65.39 9.89 35.40
C ASN A 845 66.62 9.54 34.52
N VAL A 846 66.45 8.62 33.57
CA VAL A 846 67.51 8.03 32.75
C VAL A 846 67.66 8.75 31.41
N GLN A 847 68.87 9.24 31.16
CA GLN A 847 69.27 10.00 29.98
C GLN A 847 70.49 9.38 29.28
N GLY A 848 71.39 8.72 30.01
CA GLY A 848 72.56 8.04 29.46
C GLY A 848 72.22 6.71 28.75
N PRO A 849 72.83 6.40 27.59
CA PRO A 849 72.61 5.14 26.86
C PRO A 849 73.28 3.94 27.55
N GLY A 850 72.78 2.73 27.28
CA GLY A 850 73.28 1.49 27.88
C GLY A 850 73.04 1.37 29.39
N THR A 851 72.12 2.17 29.95
CA THR A 851 71.82 2.19 31.38
C THR A 851 70.92 1.00 31.76
N LYS A 852 71.19 0.36 32.90
CA LYS A 852 70.31 -0.68 33.45
C LYS A 852 69.77 -0.29 34.83
N CYS A 853 68.46 -0.46 35.04
CA CYS A 853 67.81 -0.39 36.35
C CYS A 853 67.33 -1.81 36.71
N ILE A 854 68.02 -2.46 37.64
CA ILE A 854 67.86 -3.89 37.95
C ILE A 854 67.28 -4.04 39.35
N ASN A 855 66.16 -4.74 39.48
CA ASN A 855 65.59 -5.17 40.76
C ASN A 855 65.29 -4.05 41.77
N MET A 856 65.23 -2.79 41.30
CA MET A 856 65.01 -1.58 42.10
C MET A 856 63.57 -1.43 42.57
N ILE A 857 63.33 -0.50 43.48
CA ILE A 857 61.97 -0.14 43.95
C ILE A 857 61.77 1.36 43.74
N SER A 858 60.66 1.79 43.13
CA SER A 858 60.36 3.22 42.90
C SER A 858 58.91 3.56 43.23
N HIS A 859 58.68 4.38 44.26
CA HIS A 859 57.32 4.64 44.74
C HIS A 859 57.06 6.04 45.32
N ASP A 860 55.78 6.43 45.33
CA ASP A 860 55.27 7.70 45.89
C ASP A 860 55.88 8.98 45.29
N ASN A 861 56.58 8.88 44.15
CA ASN A 861 57.16 10.01 43.45
C ASN A 861 56.07 10.84 42.75
N GLY A 862 56.13 12.18 42.84
CA GLY A 862 55.11 13.08 42.30
C GLY A 862 55.09 13.22 40.76
N GLY A 863 56.15 12.76 40.12
CA GLY A 863 56.28 12.56 38.68
C GLY A 863 56.29 11.06 38.36
N ASN A 864 57.09 10.64 37.37
CA ASN A 864 57.16 9.24 36.99
C ASN A 864 58.00 8.43 37.99
N GLY A 865 57.68 7.15 38.21
CA GLY A 865 58.56 6.24 38.96
C GLY A 865 59.90 6.06 38.24
N PHE A 866 59.85 5.83 36.93
CA PHE A 866 60.98 5.85 36.01
C PHE A 866 60.67 6.67 34.75
N GLY A 867 61.63 7.47 34.28
CA GLY A 867 61.59 8.17 32.99
C GLY A 867 62.80 7.82 32.14
N PHE A 868 62.62 7.24 30.96
CA PHE A 868 63.70 6.86 30.02
C PHE A 868 63.62 7.69 28.73
N TRP A 869 64.42 8.73 28.60
CA TRP A 869 64.34 9.69 27.49
C TRP A 869 65.01 9.21 26.20
N MET A 870 64.74 9.90 25.08
CA MET A 870 65.20 9.51 23.73
C MET A 870 66.68 9.14 23.62
N PRO A 871 67.65 9.89 24.23
CA PRO A 871 69.07 9.56 24.12
C PRO A 871 69.51 8.31 24.89
N ALA A 872 68.67 7.80 25.81
CA ALA A 872 68.97 6.64 26.63
C ALA A 872 68.79 5.30 25.87
N VAL A 873 69.26 5.24 24.63
CA VAL A 873 69.17 4.05 23.76
C VAL A 873 69.87 2.83 24.39
N ASN A 874 69.42 1.62 24.04
CA ASN A 874 69.93 0.36 24.60
C ASN A 874 69.82 0.26 26.14
N SER A 875 68.91 1.02 26.76
CA SER A 875 68.67 0.93 28.21
C SER A 875 67.63 -0.13 28.57
N GLU A 876 67.73 -0.64 29.80
CA GLU A 876 66.93 -1.74 30.32
C GLU A 876 66.38 -1.41 31.71
N ILE A 877 65.11 -1.73 31.95
CA ILE A 877 64.55 -1.84 33.29
C ILE A 877 64.05 -3.26 33.53
N TYR A 878 64.60 -3.91 34.56
CA TYR A 878 64.46 -5.33 34.81
C TYR A 878 64.01 -5.62 36.25
N GLY A 879 63.04 -6.51 36.43
CA GLY A 879 62.72 -7.15 37.72
C GLY A 879 62.33 -6.21 38.88
N SER A 880 62.04 -4.94 38.58
CA SER A 880 61.86 -3.85 39.53
C SER A 880 60.40 -3.70 39.97
N ILE A 881 60.16 -3.12 41.15
CA ILE A 881 58.82 -2.92 41.73
C ILE A 881 58.48 -1.42 41.71
N VAL A 882 57.30 -1.05 41.21
CA VAL A 882 56.91 0.34 40.98
C VAL A 882 55.48 0.58 41.46
N TYR A 883 55.23 1.53 42.36
CA TYR A 883 53.87 1.79 42.87
C TYR A 883 53.61 3.24 43.34
N ASN A 884 52.34 3.65 43.40
CA ASN A 884 51.90 4.96 43.94
C ASN A 884 52.52 6.23 43.30
N ASN A 885 53.18 6.16 42.15
CA ASN A 885 53.78 7.34 41.51
C ASN A 885 52.76 8.13 40.67
N GLY A 886 53.04 9.41 40.47
CA GLY A 886 52.24 10.39 39.75
C GLY A 886 51.52 11.38 40.66
N ARG A 887 50.89 12.40 40.06
CA ARG A 887 50.25 13.47 40.83
C ARG A 887 49.05 12.95 41.62
N GLN A 888 49.08 13.12 42.95
CA GLN A 888 48.03 12.61 43.84
C GLN A 888 46.68 13.39 43.80
N THR A 889 46.35 14.11 42.74
CA THR A 889 45.12 14.94 42.66
C THR A 889 44.05 14.31 41.80
N ALA A 890 42.78 14.67 42.04
CA ALA A 890 41.64 14.18 41.25
C ALA A 890 41.60 14.70 39.79
N VAL A 891 42.61 15.46 39.35
CA VAL A 891 42.74 15.96 37.98
C VAL A 891 43.65 15.00 37.22
N SER A 892 43.03 13.97 36.63
CA SER A 892 43.67 12.78 36.09
C SER A 892 44.77 13.02 35.04
N GLY A 893 45.82 12.20 35.07
CA GLY A 893 46.58 11.82 33.88
C GLY A 893 48.06 12.23 33.84
N TYR A 894 48.55 13.02 34.80
CA TYR A 894 49.97 13.42 34.84
C TYR A 894 50.84 12.40 35.60
N ALA A 895 51.77 11.81 34.86
CA ALA A 895 52.83 10.90 35.28
C ALA A 895 52.42 9.44 35.63
N HIS A 896 53.40 8.54 35.54
CA HIS A 896 53.21 7.10 35.27
C HIS A 896 54.28 6.25 36.00
N GLY A 897 54.09 4.93 36.08
CA GLY A 897 55.09 4.03 36.67
C GLY A 897 56.40 4.04 35.87
N ILE A 898 56.31 3.78 34.56
CA ILE A 898 57.39 3.96 33.59
C ILE A 898 56.89 4.85 32.45
N TYR A 899 57.64 5.90 32.12
CA TYR A 899 57.44 6.72 30.91
C TYR A 899 58.68 6.70 30.02
N THR A 900 58.52 6.51 28.71
CA THR A 900 59.69 6.34 27.83
C THR A 900 59.46 6.77 26.37
N GLN A 901 60.55 7.23 25.74
CA GLN A 901 60.67 7.63 24.33
C GLN A 901 62.00 7.10 23.78
N ASN A 902 62.08 6.66 22.52
CA ASN A 902 63.29 6.01 22.00
C ASN A 902 63.53 6.29 20.51
N GLU A 903 64.76 6.68 20.17
CA GLU A 903 65.16 7.11 18.82
C GLU A 903 65.82 5.98 18.01
N THR A 904 66.79 5.27 18.60
CA THR A 904 67.50 4.14 17.97
C THR A 904 67.85 3.07 19.02
N GLY A 905 68.62 2.03 18.64
CA GLY A 905 68.86 0.88 19.51
C GLY A 905 67.57 0.11 19.79
N THR A 906 67.50 -0.58 20.92
CA THR A 906 66.24 -1.18 21.45
C THR A 906 66.14 -0.93 22.95
N LYS A 907 64.98 -0.51 23.47
CA LYS A 907 64.75 -0.42 24.91
C LYS A 907 64.04 -1.66 25.45
N LEU A 908 64.52 -2.15 26.59
CA LEU A 908 64.04 -3.37 27.23
C LEU A 908 63.27 -3.02 28.52
N ILE A 909 62.02 -3.46 28.62
CA ILE A 909 61.17 -3.30 29.81
C ILE A 909 60.71 -4.71 30.19
N ARG A 910 61.43 -5.37 31.10
CA ARG A 910 61.28 -6.81 31.32
C ARG A 910 61.04 -7.22 32.77
N ASP A 911 60.11 -8.15 32.97
CA ASP A 911 59.85 -8.84 34.24
C ASP A 911 59.53 -7.92 35.43
N ASN A 912 59.14 -6.66 35.20
CA ASN A 912 58.86 -5.69 36.27
C ASN A 912 57.47 -5.90 36.89
N VAL A 913 57.26 -5.37 38.09
CA VAL A 913 55.95 -5.33 38.77
C VAL A 913 55.53 -3.87 38.93
N LEU A 914 54.36 -3.50 38.41
CA LEU A 914 53.80 -2.15 38.48
C LEU A 914 52.37 -2.18 39.01
N PHE A 915 52.04 -1.36 40.00
CA PHE A 915 50.65 -1.26 40.47
C PHE A 915 50.28 0.11 41.03
N ASN A 916 48.99 0.43 41.08
CA ASN A 916 48.45 1.61 41.76
C ASN A 916 49.13 2.95 41.40
N GLN A 917 49.62 3.13 40.16
CA GLN A 917 50.08 4.46 39.73
C GLN A 917 48.87 5.41 39.64
N PHE A 918 49.08 6.70 39.91
CA PHE A 918 48.02 7.71 39.76
C PHE A 918 47.66 7.98 38.30
N GLY A 919 48.60 7.75 37.37
CA GLY A 919 48.36 7.70 35.94
C GLY A 919 48.32 6.27 35.41
N LYS A 920 49.35 5.89 34.64
CA LYS A 920 49.41 4.62 33.88
C LYS A 920 50.55 3.75 34.39
N GLY A 921 50.51 2.44 34.16
CA GLY A 921 51.59 1.52 34.52
C GLY A 921 52.84 1.78 33.67
N ILE A 922 52.88 1.20 32.46
CA ILE A 922 53.91 1.42 31.44
C ILE A 922 53.35 2.38 30.37
N MET A 923 54.11 3.41 30.00
CA MET A 923 53.72 4.37 28.95
C MET A 923 54.88 4.66 27.99
N VAL A 924 54.85 4.02 26.82
CA VAL A 924 55.66 4.36 25.65
C VAL A 924 54.89 5.41 24.85
N TYR A 925 55.22 6.69 25.01
CA TYR A 925 54.41 7.80 24.46
C TYR A 925 55.24 8.99 23.98
N GLY A 926 54.84 9.55 22.84
CA GLY A 926 55.48 10.69 22.20
C GLY A 926 54.48 11.77 21.78
N SER A 927 54.91 13.02 21.88
CA SER A 927 54.31 14.17 21.19
C SER A 927 55.11 14.52 19.92
N LEU A 928 54.74 15.60 19.21
CA LEU A 928 55.22 16.00 17.88
C LEU A 928 56.73 15.97 17.59
N SER A 929 57.60 15.94 18.60
CA SER A 929 59.06 15.91 18.47
C SER A 929 59.72 14.67 19.10
N ALA A 930 58.98 13.59 19.28
CA ALA A 930 59.45 12.36 19.93
C ALA A 930 59.46 11.16 18.98
N PHE A 931 60.32 10.19 19.28
CA PHE A 931 60.40 8.90 18.60
C PHE A 931 59.93 7.76 19.51
N LEU A 932 59.29 6.75 18.91
CA LEU A 932 58.75 5.57 19.59
C LEU A 932 59.22 4.29 18.87
N ASN A 933 60.53 4.21 18.69
CA ASN A 933 61.17 3.18 17.88
C ASN A 933 61.71 2.06 18.77
N ASN A 934 61.55 0.80 18.36
CA ASN A 934 62.25 -0.37 18.89
C ASN A 934 62.10 -0.59 20.41
N TYR A 935 61.01 -1.23 20.80
CA TYR A 935 60.73 -1.61 22.18
C TYR A 935 60.52 -3.10 22.33
N ASP A 936 61.03 -3.67 23.42
CA ASP A 936 60.67 -5.01 23.87
C ASP A 936 60.15 -4.96 25.31
N ILE A 937 58.85 -5.17 25.44
CA ILE A 937 58.09 -5.12 26.70
C ILE A 937 57.72 -6.56 27.04
N GLU A 938 58.48 -7.23 27.90
CA GLU A 938 58.35 -8.68 28.12
C GLU A 938 58.06 -9.06 29.58
N GLY A 939 57.09 -9.95 29.83
CA GLY A 939 56.94 -10.61 31.13
C GLY A 939 56.52 -9.72 32.31
N ASN A 940 56.19 -8.44 32.08
CA ASN A 940 55.85 -7.52 33.16
C ASN A 940 54.47 -7.84 33.76
N ILE A 941 54.32 -7.61 35.06
CA ILE A 941 53.08 -7.71 35.83
C ILE A 941 52.60 -6.28 36.11
N SER A 942 51.51 -5.82 35.51
CA SER A 942 51.05 -4.42 35.64
C SER A 942 49.55 -4.36 35.94
N PHE A 943 49.13 -3.81 37.09
CA PHE A 943 47.74 -3.94 37.57
C PHE A 943 47.17 -2.77 38.38
N ASP A 944 45.84 -2.59 38.33
CA ASP A 944 45.04 -1.56 39.01
C ASP A 944 45.62 -0.13 38.92
N ASN A 945 46.26 0.18 37.80
CA ASN A 945 46.81 1.50 37.52
C ASN A 945 45.68 2.51 37.22
N GLY A 946 45.77 3.71 37.76
CA GLY A 946 44.70 4.71 37.78
C GLY A 946 43.69 4.54 38.92
N SER A 947 43.68 3.39 39.61
CA SER A 947 42.75 3.12 40.72
C SER A 947 42.79 4.14 41.88
N PRO A 948 43.94 4.74 42.30
CA PRO A 948 43.96 5.66 43.44
C PRO A 948 43.13 6.95 43.24
N VAL A 949 42.72 7.24 42.00
CA VAL A 949 41.88 8.39 41.61
C VAL A 949 40.60 7.96 40.89
N GLY A 950 40.26 6.67 40.93
CA GLY A 950 39.08 6.11 40.25
C GLY A 950 39.11 6.22 38.72
N GLY A 951 40.30 6.38 38.12
CA GLY A 951 40.47 6.63 36.69
C GLY A 951 40.76 5.36 35.89
N ALA A 952 40.08 5.17 34.76
CA ALA A 952 40.34 4.08 33.82
C ALA A 952 41.62 4.36 32.98
N ASN A 953 42.79 4.18 33.59
CA ASN A 953 44.09 4.25 32.91
C ASN A 953 44.62 2.85 32.57
N PRO A 954 45.26 2.65 31.41
CA PRO A 954 45.84 1.36 31.05
C PRO A 954 47.08 1.03 31.90
N ASP A 955 47.22 -0.26 32.18
CA ASP A 955 48.41 -0.89 32.75
C ASP A 955 49.60 -0.82 31.79
N ILE A 956 49.33 -0.86 30.47
CA ILE A 956 50.32 -0.70 29.39
C ILE A 956 49.72 0.18 28.28
N LEU A 957 50.37 1.29 27.95
CA LEU A 957 50.11 2.13 26.78
C LEU A 957 51.35 2.16 25.88
N VAL A 958 51.17 1.86 24.58
CA VAL A 958 52.21 2.04 23.56
C VAL A 958 51.65 2.79 22.36
N GLY A 959 52.08 4.04 22.16
CA GLY A 959 51.62 4.94 21.10
C GLY A 959 51.53 6.39 21.58
N GLY A 960 51.41 7.34 20.66
CA GLY A 960 51.28 8.77 20.98
C GLY A 960 50.71 9.58 19.83
N THR A 961 50.99 10.89 19.76
CA THR A 961 50.65 11.70 18.56
C THR A 961 51.68 11.56 17.44
N VAL A 962 52.52 10.52 17.50
CA VAL A 962 53.59 10.18 16.57
C VAL A 962 53.59 8.65 16.38
N PRO A 963 53.92 8.14 15.18
CA PRO A 963 53.97 6.69 14.93
C PRO A 963 54.95 5.94 15.84
N ALA A 964 54.51 4.79 16.35
CA ALA A 964 55.39 3.77 16.92
C ALA A 964 55.81 2.74 15.84
N THR A 965 56.99 2.13 16.02
CA THR A 965 57.61 1.19 15.07
C THR A 965 58.56 0.24 15.79
N GLY A 966 58.68 -1.02 15.34
CA GLY A 966 59.49 -2.05 15.98
C GLY A 966 59.01 -2.42 17.38
N ILE A 967 57.69 -2.62 17.58
CA ILE A 967 57.09 -2.79 18.91
C ILE A 967 56.82 -4.26 19.23
N SER A 968 57.58 -4.81 20.19
CA SER A 968 57.36 -6.12 20.80
C SER A 968 56.72 -5.96 22.19
N VAL A 969 55.58 -6.64 22.41
CA VAL A 969 54.89 -6.72 23.70
C VAL A 969 54.49 -8.18 23.93
N GLN A 970 55.27 -8.89 24.74
CA GLN A 970 55.17 -10.36 24.86
C GLN A 970 55.07 -10.85 26.30
N ASN A 971 54.32 -11.92 26.52
CA ASN A 971 54.27 -12.64 27.80
C ASN A 971 53.86 -11.77 29.03
N ASN A 972 53.27 -10.57 28.85
CA ASN A 972 52.91 -9.69 29.96
C ASN A 972 51.60 -10.12 30.64
N MET A 973 51.49 -9.84 31.94
CA MET A 973 50.32 -10.11 32.78
C MET A 973 49.71 -8.78 33.23
N THR A 974 48.46 -8.50 32.88
CA THR A 974 47.75 -7.29 33.33
C THR A 974 46.40 -7.59 33.98
N TYR A 975 46.00 -6.79 34.96
CA TYR A 975 44.79 -7.02 35.78
C TYR A 975 44.17 -5.71 36.28
N GLN A 976 42.86 -5.55 36.10
CA GLN A 976 42.11 -4.39 36.57
C GLN A 976 40.79 -4.83 37.23
N GLN A 977 40.71 -4.76 38.55
CA GLN A 977 39.61 -5.32 39.33
C GLN A 977 38.24 -4.74 38.96
N ALA A 978 38.18 -3.42 38.72
CA ALA A 978 36.94 -2.70 38.44
C ALA A 978 36.52 -2.78 36.96
N GLY A 979 37.22 -3.55 36.12
CA GLY A 979 37.09 -3.40 34.67
C GLY A 979 37.66 -2.05 34.20
N GLY A 980 38.88 -1.72 34.63
CA GLY A 980 39.61 -0.58 34.08
C GLY A 980 40.14 -0.83 32.66
N ALA A 981 40.85 0.17 32.14
CA ALA A 981 41.67 0.01 30.95
C ALA A 981 42.87 -0.88 31.28
N SER A 982 43.19 -1.87 30.45
CA SER A 982 44.35 -2.73 30.71
C SER A 982 45.46 -2.50 29.71
N VAL A 983 45.21 -2.69 28.41
CA VAL A 983 46.25 -2.49 27.38
C VAL A 983 45.75 -1.67 26.20
N TRP A 984 46.40 -0.54 25.94
CA TRP A 984 46.09 0.36 24.83
C TRP A 984 47.28 0.40 23.84
N PHE A 985 47.09 -0.17 22.65
CA PHE A 985 48.05 -0.20 21.55
C PHE A 985 47.68 0.85 20.50
N GLY A 986 48.33 2.01 20.57
CA GLY A 986 48.04 3.20 19.76
C GLY A 986 47.33 4.30 20.57
N TRP A 987 47.38 5.53 20.06
CA TRP A 987 46.76 6.71 20.67
C TRP A 987 46.41 7.71 19.57
N THR A 988 45.21 8.31 19.60
CA THR A 988 44.73 9.28 18.58
C THR A 988 44.88 8.77 17.13
N ASP A 989 44.96 9.68 16.15
CA ASP A 989 44.94 9.38 14.72
C ASP A 989 46.33 9.04 14.13
N ALA A 990 47.34 8.84 14.98
CA ALA A 990 48.70 8.52 14.54
C ALA A 990 48.76 7.10 13.95
N GLN A 991 49.13 6.98 12.68
CA GLN A 991 49.27 5.70 11.99
C GLN A 991 50.63 5.05 12.32
N ASN A 992 50.60 4.07 13.21
CA ASN A 992 51.74 3.29 13.68
C ASN A 992 52.17 2.24 12.63
N ALA A 993 53.43 1.82 12.68
CA ALA A 993 53.98 0.86 11.72
C ALA A 993 53.60 -0.58 12.07
N ASP A 994 54.27 -1.19 13.05
CA ASP A 994 54.22 -2.62 13.33
C ASP A 994 54.15 -2.93 14.84
N LEU A 995 53.25 -3.86 15.18
CA LEU A 995 53.05 -4.37 16.54
C LEU A 995 53.15 -5.90 16.55
N VAL A 996 53.91 -6.45 17.50
CA VAL A 996 53.94 -7.87 17.87
C VAL A 996 53.44 -8.01 19.29
N ALA A 997 52.15 -8.34 19.44
CA ALA A 997 51.49 -8.63 20.70
C ALA A 997 51.25 -10.15 20.81
N GLN A 998 52.06 -10.86 21.61
CA GLN A 998 51.97 -12.32 21.70
C GLN A 998 52.02 -12.87 23.13
N ASN A 999 51.24 -13.93 23.38
CA ASN A 999 51.20 -14.67 24.65
C ASN A 999 50.85 -13.82 25.90
N ASN A 1000 50.32 -12.61 25.74
CA ASN A 1000 49.97 -11.73 26.87
C ASN A 1000 48.67 -12.20 27.52
N TYR A 1001 48.51 -11.96 28.82
CA TYR A 1001 47.33 -12.30 29.60
C TYR A 1001 46.70 -11.03 30.18
N MET A 1002 45.63 -10.56 29.54
CA MET A 1002 45.06 -9.22 29.74
C MET A 1002 43.66 -9.31 30.36
N ALA A 1003 43.53 -8.93 31.64
CA ALA A 1003 42.25 -8.88 32.34
C ALA A 1003 41.77 -7.42 32.51
N GLY A 1004 40.93 -6.95 31.57
CA GLY A 1004 40.39 -5.59 31.51
C GLY A 1004 40.12 -5.16 30.05
N GLN A 1005 39.92 -3.86 29.80
CA GLN A 1005 39.68 -3.37 28.43
C GLN A 1005 40.97 -3.43 27.58
N VAL A 1006 40.84 -3.87 26.32
CA VAL A 1006 41.91 -3.83 25.31
C VAL A 1006 41.48 -2.91 24.16
N LEU A 1007 42.37 -2.00 23.77
CA LEU A 1007 42.13 -1.02 22.71
C LEU A 1007 43.29 -1.06 21.72
N VAL A 1008 43.01 -1.19 20.42
CA VAL A 1008 44.02 -1.26 19.36
C VAL A 1008 43.69 -0.24 18.28
N VAL A 1009 44.63 0.65 17.94
CA VAL A 1009 44.36 1.88 17.19
C VAL A 1009 45.43 2.12 16.12
N ASN A 1010 45.00 2.15 14.86
CA ASN A 1010 45.75 2.72 13.73
C ASN A 1010 47.17 2.14 13.57
N TRP A 1011 47.28 0.87 13.16
CA TRP A 1011 48.54 0.20 12.83
C TRP A 1011 48.54 -0.27 11.36
N ASN A 1012 49.70 -0.24 10.69
CA ASN A 1012 49.86 -0.81 9.34
C ASN A 1012 49.98 -2.34 9.37
N SER A 1013 50.70 -2.88 10.35
CA SER A 1013 50.90 -4.31 10.56
C SER A 1013 50.69 -4.69 12.03
N ILE A 1014 50.07 -5.85 12.26
CA ILE A 1014 49.84 -6.40 13.59
C ILE A 1014 50.05 -7.92 13.52
N ILE A 1015 50.82 -8.45 14.47
CA ILE A 1015 50.76 -9.84 14.92
C ILE A 1015 50.09 -9.82 16.31
N PHE A 1016 48.90 -10.41 16.41
CA PHE A 1016 48.11 -10.48 17.65
C PHE A 1016 47.66 -11.94 17.86
N THR A 1017 48.51 -12.74 18.49
CA THR A 1017 48.33 -14.20 18.55
C THR A 1017 48.66 -14.79 19.92
N ASN A 1018 47.98 -15.88 20.30
CA ASN A 1018 48.13 -16.57 21.57
C ASN A 1018 47.83 -15.70 22.81
N ASN A 1019 47.21 -14.53 22.64
CA ASN A 1019 46.87 -13.66 23.78
C ASN A 1019 45.58 -14.16 24.44
N GLY A 1020 45.50 -13.98 25.75
CA GLY A 1020 44.26 -14.16 26.48
C GLY A 1020 43.65 -12.82 26.87
N ILE A 1021 42.37 -12.60 26.56
CA ILE A 1021 41.61 -11.39 26.87
C ILE A 1021 40.39 -11.77 27.71
N TYR A 1022 40.31 -11.18 28.89
CA TYR A 1022 39.36 -11.58 29.93
C TYR A 1022 38.68 -10.37 30.58
N HIS A 1023 37.49 -10.59 31.17
CA HIS A 1023 36.65 -9.64 31.91
C HIS A 1023 35.59 -8.89 31.08
N ALA A 1024 34.55 -8.42 31.77
CA ALA A 1024 33.27 -7.91 31.22
C ALA A 1024 33.33 -6.49 30.62
N ASN A 1025 34.40 -6.19 29.88
CA ASN A 1025 34.61 -4.90 29.22
C ASN A 1025 34.48 -5.05 27.70
N LYS A 1026 35.56 -4.73 26.96
CA LYS A 1026 35.57 -4.60 25.51
C LYS A 1026 36.97 -4.80 24.94
N LEU A 1027 37.06 -5.54 23.83
CA LEU A 1027 38.11 -5.40 22.83
C LEU A 1027 37.63 -4.41 21.76
N ASP A 1028 38.35 -3.31 21.52
CA ASP A 1028 37.99 -2.29 20.52
C ASP A 1028 39.11 -2.09 19.49
N LEU A 1029 38.84 -2.44 18.22
CA LEU A 1029 39.79 -2.30 17.11
C LEU A 1029 39.44 -1.09 16.23
N ARG A 1030 40.35 -0.13 16.12
CA ARG A 1030 40.17 1.11 15.36
C ARG A 1030 41.15 1.17 14.20
N VAL A 1031 40.62 1.38 12.99
CA VAL A 1031 41.38 1.50 11.75
C VAL A 1031 40.88 2.69 10.91
N PRO A 1032 41.78 3.41 10.21
CA PRO A 1032 41.40 4.61 9.45
C PRO A 1032 40.63 4.28 8.17
N THR A 1033 40.65 3.01 7.74
CA THR A 1033 40.03 2.49 6.52
C THR A 1033 38.66 1.86 6.77
N ALA A 1034 37.80 1.85 5.75
CA ALA A 1034 36.48 1.20 5.83
C ALA A 1034 36.58 -0.34 5.90
N THR A 1035 37.64 -0.90 5.33
CA THR A 1035 38.05 -2.31 5.46
C THR A 1035 39.14 -2.46 6.52
N VAL A 1036 39.14 -3.58 7.24
CA VAL A 1036 40.24 -3.92 8.16
C VAL A 1036 41.42 -4.46 7.32
N PRO A 1037 42.67 -4.07 7.61
CA PRO A 1037 43.85 -4.68 6.98
C PRO A 1037 43.99 -6.17 7.33
N ALA A 1038 44.72 -6.92 6.50
CA ALA A 1038 45.00 -8.34 6.70
C ALA A 1038 46.07 -8.57 7.79
N TYR A 1039 45.71 -8.32 9.04
CA TYR A 1039 46.55 -8.56 10.21
C TYR A 1039 46.73 -10.06 10.50
N SER A 1040 47.88 -10.43 11.08
CA SER A 1040 48.09 -11.77 11.63
C SER A 1040 47.48 -11.84 13.04
N TRP A 1041 46.14 -11.89 13.07
CA TRP A 1041 45.35 -11.89 14.30
C TRP A 1041 44.61 -13.23 14.40
N ASP A 1042 45.05 -14.12 15.28
CA ASP A 1042 44.55 -15.51 15.35
C ASP A 1042 44.95 -16.25 16.65
N ASN A 1043 44.23 -17.32 17.01
CA ASN A 1043 44.48 -18.16 18.19
C ASN A 1043 44.53 -17.39 19.53
N ASN A 1044 43.54 -16.54 19.81
CA ASN A 1044 43.42 -15.79 21.05
C ASN A 1044 42.28 -16.35 21.93
N ASP A 1045 42.51 -16.45 23.25
CA ASP A 1045 41.49 -16.89 24.23
C ASP A 1045 40.60 -15.70 24.62
N TYR A 1046 39.27 -15.83 24.47
CA TYR A 1046 38.32 -14.80 24.92
C TYR A 1046 37.41 -15.31 26.05
N VAL A 1047 37.30 -14.56 27.15
CA VAL A 1047 36.24 -14.78 28.16
C VAL A 1047 35.61 -13.46 28.58
N MET A 1048 34.37 -13.24 28.14
CA MET A 1048 33.66 -11.96 28.24
C MET A 1048 32.20 -12.18 28.69
N THR A 1049 31.35 -11.16 28.54
CA THR A 1049 29.90 -11.26 28.76
C THR A 1049 29.12 -10.71 27.58
N THR A 1050 28.10 -11.44 27.15
CA THR A 1050 27.05 -10.98 26.22
C THR A 1050 26.11 -9.89 26.77
N VAL A 1051 26.31 -9.43 28.02
CA VAL A 1051 25.53 -8.34 28.62
C VAL A 1051 25.87 -7.02 27.93
N ASN A 1052 24.85 -6.20 27.62
CA ASN A 1052 25.05 -4.83 27.15
C ASN A 1052 25.71 -3.98 28.24
N ASP A 1053 27.03 -3.80 28.12
CA ASP A 1053 27.79 -2.84 28.90
C ASP A 1053 27.54 -1.40 28.43
N VAL A 1054 28.19 -0.43 29.08
CA VAL A 1054 28.07 1.00 28.73
C VAL A 1054 28.61 1.30 27.31
N TRP A 1055 29.46 0.42 26.75
CA TRP A 1055 30.07 0.56 25.42
C TRP A 1055 29.37 -0.24 24.32
N GLY A 1056 28.23 -0.86 24.61
CA GLY A 1056 27.34 -1.51 23.64
C GLY A 1056 27.76 -2.91 23.18
N GLY A 1057 28.64 -3.60 23.92
CA GLY A 1057 28.99 -5.00 23.71
C GLY A 1057 30.49 -5.30 23.81
N PRO A 1058 30.85 -6.58 24.09
CA PRO A 1058 32.22 -7.02 24.37
C PRO A 1058 33.22 -6.86 23.22
N PHE A 1059 32.75 -6.67 21.98
CA PHE A 1059 33.61 -6.47 20.83
C PHE A 1059 33.24 -5.19 20.08
N GLY A 1060 34.25 -4.40 19.70
CA GLY A 1060 34.11 -3.17 18.93
C GLY A 1060 34.99 -3.16 17.68
N ALA A 1061 34.50 -2.51 16.63
CA ALA A 1061 35.32 -2.09 15.51
C ALA A 1061 34.94 -0.68 15.07
N ILE A 1062 35.91 0.23 14.99
CA ILE A 1062 35.74 1.55 14.37
C ILE A 1062 36.49 1.56 13.04
N LYS A 1063 35.77 1.72 11.94
CA LYS A 1063 36.29 1.62 10.57
C LYS A 1063 35.99 2.91 9.83
N ALA A 1064 37.04 3.66 9.44
CA ALA A 1064 36.93 5.01 8.87
C ALA A 1064 36.02 5.95 9.70
N GLY A 1065 36.19 5.93 11.04
CA GLY A 1065 35.40 6.72 11.98
C GLY A 1065 33.98 6.19 12.28
N VAL A 1066 33.48 5.22 11.52
CA VAL A 1066 32.18 4.58 11.79
C VAL A 1066 32.36 3.49 12.85
N ALA A 1067 31.77 3.70 14.02
CA ALA A 1067 31.80 2.74 15.12
C ALA A 1067 30.69 1.68 14.99
N ALA A 1068 31.06 0.42 15.23
CA ALA A 1068 30.14 -0.72 15.33
C ALA A 1068 30.52 -1.58 16.55
N ASN A 1069 29.49 -2.10 17.23
CA ASN A 1069 29.65 -2.98 18.39
C ASN A 1069 29.00 -4.33 18.09
N TYR A 1070 29.54 -5.39 18.70
CA TYR A 1070 29.17 -6.77 18.42
C TYR A 1070 29.02 -7.53 19.74
N SER A 1071 27.87 -8.20 19.90
CA SER A 1071 27.50 -8.92 21.12
C SER A 1071 28.14 -10.30 21.27
N THR A 1072 28.86 -10.78 20.25
CA THR A 1072 29.55 -12.08 20.24
C THR A 1072 30.82 -12.01 19.39
N LEU A 1073 31.81 -12.86 19.70
CA LEU A 1073 33.03 -13.00 18.89
C LEU A 1073 32.71 -13.35 17.42
N GLY A 1074 31.77 -14.26 17.17
CA GLY A 1074 31.36 -14.66 15.82
C GLY A 1074 30.83 -13.50 14.95
N ASN A 1075 30.11 -12.56 15.56
CA ASN A 1075 29.63 -11.36 14.87
C ASN A 1075 30.78 -10.38 14.56
N TRP A 1076 31.80 -10.31 15.43
CA TRP A 1076 33.00 -9.50 15.21
C TRP A 1076 33.91 -10.12 14.15
N GLN A 1077 34.23 -11.43 14.25
CA GLN A 1077 34.97 -12.22 13.26
C GLN A 1077 34.37 -12.04 11.85
N ALA A 1078 33.05 -12.16 11.70
CA ALA A 1078 32.35 -11.96 10.43
C ALA A 1078 32.41 -10.52 9.89
N ALA A 1079 32.67 -9.52 10.73
CA ALA A 1079 32.69 -8.11 10.38
C ALA A 1079 34.09 -7.48 10.29
N THR A 1080 35.13 -8.17 10.79
CA THR A 1080 36.55 -7.79 10.65
C THR A 1080 37.31 -8.70 9.70
N GLY A 1081 36.93 -9.97 9.58
CA GLY A 1081 37.67 -10.99 8.83
C GLY A 1081 38.89 -11.55 9.58
N LEU A 1082 39.00 -11.29 10.89
CA LEU A 1082 40.13 -11.69 11.73
C LEU A 1082 39.78 -12.88 12.65
N ASP A 1083 40.82 -13.47 13.25
CA ASP A 1083 40.73 -14.35 14.42
C ASP A 1083 39.96 -15.66 14.21
N ALA A 1084 40.09 -16.25 13.01
CA ALA A 1084 39.24 -17.32 12.52
C ALA A 1084 39.30 -18.66 13.27
N HIS A 1085 40.40 -18.96 14.00
CA HIS A 1085 40.54 -20.19 14.78
C HIS A 1085 40.21 -19.99 16.27
N SER A 1086 39.83 -18.77 16.68
CA SER A 1086 39.57 -18.40 18.07
C SER A 1086 38.11 -18.60 18.48
N ALA A 1087 37.90 -18.86 19.77
CA ALA A 1087 36.59 -19.06 20.37
C ALA A 1087 36.43 -18.19 21.63
N ALA A 1088 35.20 -17.76 21.90
CA ALA A 1088 34.84 -17.09 23.14
C ALA A 1088 34.08 -18.03 24.07
N LEU A 1089 34.46 -18.01 25.34
CA LEU A 1089 33.65 -18.54 26.43
C LEU A 1089 32.83 -17.39 27.00
N GLU A 1090 31.51 -17.58 27.10
CA GLU A 1090 30.57 -16.58 27.60
C GLU A 1090 29.95 -17.04 28.95
N PRO A 1091 30.74 -17.17 30.04
CA PRO A 1091 30.23 -17.59 31.33
C PRO A 1091 29.39 -16.47 31.96
N ALA A 1092 28.31 -16.84 32.66
CA ALA A 1092 27.41 -15.89 33.33
C ALA A 1092 28.10 -15.00 34.40
N SER A 1093 29.32 -15.34 34.81
CA SER A 1093 30.19 -14.58 35.72
C SER A 1093 31.03 -13.49 35.04
N GLY A 1094 31.18 -13.52 33.71
CA GLY A 1094 32.11 -12.68 32.97
C GLY A 1094 33.60 -12.91 33.27
N LYS A 1095 33.92 -14.04 33.91
CA LYS A 1095 35.27 -14.39 34.36
C LYS A 1095 35.56 -15.86 34.02
N PRO A 1096 36.82 -16.23 33.74
CA PRO A 1096 37.22 -17.62 33.57
C PRO A 1096 36.91 -18.49 34.80
N THR A 1097 37.15 -19.79 34.68
CA THR A 1097 37.29 -20.73 35.80
C THR A 1097 38.73 -21.23 35.87
N GLY A 1098 39.11 -21.87 36.97
CA GLY A 1098 40.45 -22.39 37.20
C GLY A 1098 41.42 -21.37 37.78
N VAL A 1099 42.69 -21.78 37.79
CA VAL A 1099 43.82 -20.97 38.26
C VAL A 1099 44.88 -20.95 37.17
N ARG A 1100 45.46 -19.78 36.88
CA ARG A 1100 46.62 -19.64 35.97
C ARG A 1100 47.76 -18.95 36.71
N VAL A 1101 48.89 -19.63 36.76
CA VAL A 1101 50.12 -19.20 37.44
C VAL A 1101 51.16 -18.86 36.38
N PHE A 1102 51.75 -17.67 36.48
CA PHE A 1102 52.87 -17.21 35.67
C PHE A 1102 54.09 -17.04 36.57
N ILE A 1103 55.24 -17.52 36.11
CA ILE A 1103 56.50 -17.52 36.87
C ILE A 1103 57.60 -16.97 35.97
N ARG A 1104 58.30 -15.93 36.42
CA ARG A 1104 59.34 -15.22 35.69
C ARG A 1104 60.65 -15.24 36.51
N PRO A 1105 61.54 -16.23 36.29
CA PRO A 1105 62.83 -16.32 36.97
C PRO A 1105 63.71 -15.09 36.67
N ASN A 1106 64.38 -14.55 37.68
CA ASN A 1106 65.15 -13.33 37.54
C ASN A 1106 66.53 -13.59 36.89
N ALA A 1107 66.78 -13.02 35.71
CA ALA A 1107 68.00 -13.24 34.93
C ALA A 1107 69.29 -12.75 35.62
N TYR A 1108 69.19 -11.78 36.53
CA TYR A 1108 70.33 -11.15 37.21
C TYR A 1108 70.55 -11.67 38.65
N GLU A 1109 69.53 -12.27 39.27
CA GLU A 1109 69.54 -12.64 40.69
C GLU A 1109 69.02 -14.08 40.88
N ARG A 1110 69.95 -15.05 40.83
CA ARG A 1110 69.66 -16.49 40.98
C ARG A 1110 68.80 -16.75 42.22
N GLY A 1111 67.69 -17.46 42.03
CA GLY A 1111 66.77 -17.82 43.12
C GLY A 1111 65.73 -16.75 43.43
N ARG A 1112 65.73 -15.61 42.73
CA ARG A 1112 64.61 -14.66 42.70
C ARG A 1112 63.70 -14.97 41.51
N ALA A 1113 62.39 -14.76 41.69
CA ALA A 1113 61.42 -14.80 40.60
C ALA A 1113 60.21 -13.92 40.91
N ASN A 1114 59.61 -13.34 39.87
CA ASN A 1114 58.33 -12.65 39.98
C ASN A 1114 57.21 -13.61 39.55
N ILE A 1115 56.12 -13.64 40.31
CA ILE A 1115 55.03 -14.63 40.17
C ILE A 1115 53.71 -13.87 40.10
N ALA A 1116 52.87 -14.16 39.10
CA ALA A 1116 51.50 -13.66 39.03
C ALA A 1116 50.51 -14.82 39.06
N ILE A 1117 49.45 -14.69 39.85
CA ILE A 1117 48.42 -15.72 40.02
C ILE A 1117 47.05 -15.13 39.77
N TYR A 1118 46.38 -15.64 38.75
CA TYR A 1118 44.96 -15.42 38.50
C TYR A 1118 44.19 -16.62 39.04
N ASN A 1119 43.37 -16.39 40.05
CA ASN A 1119 42.69 -17.40 40.86
C ASN A 1119 41.18 -17.19 40.75
N TRP A 1120 40.62 -17.55 39.59
CA TRP A 1120 39.24 -17.24 39.25
C TRP A 1120 38.24 -18.05 40.07
N ASP A 1121 38.61 -19.26 40.47
CA ASP A 1121 37.88 -20.10 41.43
C ASP A 1121 37.92 -19.58 42.88
N GLN A 1122 38.72 -18.52 43.14
CA GLN A 1122 38.91 -17.90 44.47
C GLN A 1122 39.35 -18.89 45.56
N ALA A 1123 40.15 -19.89 45.20
CA ALA A 1123 40.73 -20.85 46.14
C ALA A 1123 41.59 -20.13 47.19
N ALA A 1124 41.52 -20.55 48.46
CA ALA A 1124 42.25 -19.90 49.55
C ALA A 1124 43.79 -20.02 49.43
N THR A 1125 44.27 -21.06 48.75
CA THR A 1125 45.68 -21.33 48.46
C THR A 1125 45.85 -21.85 47.04
N VAL A 1126 46.99 -21.56 46.41
CA VAL A 1126 47.35 -22.03 45.07
C VAL A 1126 48.70 -22.76 45.12
N LEU A 1127 48.79 -23.91 44.44
CA LEU A 1127 50.06 -24.63 44.26
C LEU A 1127 50.89 -24.00 43.15
N VAL A 1128 52.16 -23.71 43.44
CA VAL A 1128 53.13 -23.09 42.54
C VAL A 1128 54.38 -23.97 42.47
N ASP A 1129 54.77 -24.40 41.27
CA ASP A 1129 56.03 -25.14 41.09
C ASP A 1129 57.23 -24.18 41.03
N LEU A 1130 58.19 -24.35 41.94
CA LEU A 1130 59.41 -23.53 42.04
C LEU A 1130 60.68 -24.32 41.68
N SER A 1131 60.55 -25.55 41.18
CA SER A 1131 61.66 -26.47 40.89
C SER A 1131 62.66 -25.97 39.84
N SER A 1132 62.24 -25.03 38.99
CA SER A 1132 63.07 -24.36 37.99
C SER A 1132 63.92 -23.20 38.56
N ILE A 1133 63.66 -22.77 39.80
CA ILE A 1133 64.29 -21.59 40.44
C ILE A 1133 65.08 -21.97 41.69
N LEU A 1134 64.55 -22.90 42.49
CA LEU A 1134 65.12 -23.32 43.78
C LEU A 1134 65.69 -24.74 43.70
N GLN A 1135 66.83 -24.95 44.34
CA GLN A 1135 67.42 -26.28 44.52
C GLN A 1135 67.00 -26.90 45.84
N LEU A 1136 67.09 -28.23 45.94
CA LEU A 1136 66.75 -28.97 47.16
C LEU A 1136 67.54 -28.43 48.36
N SER A 1137 66.83 -28.12 49.45
CA SER A 1137 67.31 -27.48 50.69
C SER A 1137 67.59 -25.98 50.63
N ASP A 1138 67.41 -25.29 49.49
CA ASP A 1138 67.51 -23.81 49.44
C ASP A 1138 66.57 -23.15 50.45
N SER A 1139 67.08 -22.23 51.26
CA SER A 1139 66.25 -21.33 52.07
C SER A 1139 65.57 -20.32 51.16
N PHE A 1140 64.26 -20.10 51.35
CA PHE A 1140 63.51 -19.13 50.56
C PHE A 1140 62.44 -18.39 51.38
N GLU A 1141 62.09 -17.20 50.91
CA GLU A 1141 60.92 -16.43 51.31
C GLU A 1141 60.12 -16.01 50.07
N VAL A 1142 58.79 -15.96 50.20
CA VAL A 1142 57.88 -15.40 49.19
C VAL A 1142 57.14 -14.24 49.84
N HIS A 1143 57.16 -13.09 49.19
CA HIS A 1143 56.55 -11.83 49.63
C HIS A 1143 55.46 -11.42 48.64
N ASN A 1144 54.31 -10.91 49.11
CA ASN A 1144 53.33 -10.29 48.20
C ASN A 1144 53.84 -8.90 47.80
N VAL A 1145 53.71 -8.52 46.53
CA VAL A 1145 54.23 -7.22 46.04
C VAL A 1145 53.53 -6.03 46.71
N GLN A 1146 52.28 -6.21 47.15
CA GLN A 1146 51.52 -5.20 47.89
C GLN A 1146 51.92 -5.07 49.38
N ASP A 1147 52.80 -5.93 49.89
CA ASP A 1147 53.42 -5.83 51.23
C ASP A 1147 54.88 -6.33 51.18
N PHE A 1148 55.65 -5.86 50.18
CA PHE A 1148 56.98 -6.40 49.89
C PHE A 1148 58.01 -6.19 51.02
N PHE A 1149 57.79 -5.20 51.90
CA PHE A 1149 58.62 -4.95 53.08
C PHE A 1149 58.04 -5.54 54.37
N GLY A 1150 56.90 -6.23 54.29
CA GLY A 1150 56.23 -6.87 55.41
C GLY A 1150 56.70 -8.30 55.67
N PRO A 1151 55.88 -9.11 56.37
CA PRO A 1151 56.19 -10.52 56.62
C PRO A 1151 56.05 -11.37 55.35
N ALA A 1152 57.05 -12.21 55.07
CA ALA A 1152 56.97 -13.21 54.01
C ALA A 1152 55.71 -14.09 54.19
N VAL A 1153 54.86 -14.15 53.15
CA VAL A 1153 53.62 -14.93 53.14
C VAL A 1153 53.87 -16.44 53.18
N VAL A 1154 55.03 -16.88 52.71
CA VAL A 1154 55.54 -18.25 52.83
C VAL A 1154 57.06 -18.20 53.01
N LYS A 1155 57.62 -19.06 53.87
CA LYS A 1155 59.07 -19.28 53.95
C LYS A 1155 59.44 -20.65 54.48
N GLY A 1156 60.64 -21.12 54.13
CA GLY A 1156 61.16 -22.41 54.58
C GLY A 1156 62.40 -22.86 53.82
N ARG A 1157 62.64 -24.17 53.82
CA ARG A 1157 63.59 -24.83 52.89
C ARG A 1157 62.84 -25.54 51.79
N TYR A 1158 63.33 -25.42 50.56
CA TYR A 1158 62.71 -26.03 49.40
C TYR A 1158 62.91 -27.56 49.39
N ASN A 1159 61.85 -28.32 49.12
CA ASN A 1159 61.81 -29.78 49.24
C ASN A 1159 61.63 -30.54 47.91
N GLY A 1160 61.69 -29.84 46.76
CA GLY A 1160 61.58 -30.46 45.43
C GLY A 1160 60.14 -30.71 44.92
N GLY A 1161 59.13 -30.02 45.48
CA GLY A 1161 57.74 -30.07 45.00
C GLY A 1161 57.13 -28.67 44.79
N SER A 1162 55.82 -28.61 44.59
CA SER A 1162 55.09 -27.33 44.54
C SER A 1162 54.87 -26.75 45.94
N VAL A 1163 54.95 -25.42 46.06
CA VAL A 1163 54.69 -24.66 47.29
C VAL A 1163 53.27 -24.10 47.25
N GLN A 1164 52.54 -24.16 48.37
CA GLN A 1164 51.24 -23.50 48.49
C GLN A 1164 51.44 -22.01 48.82
N LEU A 1165 51.01 -21.11 47.94
CA LEU A 1165 50.94 -19.67 48.24
C LEU A 1165 49.51 -19.30 48.71
N PRO A 1166 49.36 -18.50 49.77
CA PRO A 1166 48.04 -18.03 50.22
C PRO A 1166 47.51 -16.96 49.28
N MET A 1167 46.24 -17.06 48.93
CA MET A 1167 45.55 -16.10 48.07
C MET A 1167 44.69 -15.10 48.86
N ALA A 1168 44.90 -14.96 50.17
CA ALA A 1168 44.23 -13.91 50.94
C ALA A 1168 44.52 -12.52 50.35
N GLY A 1169 43.52 -11.63 50.40
CA GLY A 1169 43.68 -10.23 50.01
C GLY A 1169 44.49 -9.45 51.05
N ILE A 1170 45.48 -8.68 50.58
CA ILE A 1170 46.33 -7.81 51.40
C ILE A 1170 45.98 -6.34 51.08
N GLN A 1171 46.06 -5.46 52.07
CA GLN A 1171 45.79 -4.04 51.88
C GLN A 1171 46.95 -3.40 51.08
N PRO A 1172 46.70 -2.75 49.93
CA PRO A 1172 47.77 -2.17 49.13
C PRO A 1172 48.46 -1.01 49.86
N PRO A 1173 49.76 -0.74 49.58
CA PRO A 1173 50.53 0.31 50.23
C PRO A 1173 49.82 1.66 50.11
N ALA A 1174 49.50 2.28 51.25
CA ALA A 1174 48.87 3.59 51.27
C ALA A 1174 49.83 4.67 50.74
N PRO A 1175 49.40 5.54 49.82
CA PRO A 1175 50.24 6.64 49.35
C PRO A 1175 50.67 7.56 50.50
N ILE A 1176 51.91 8.03 50.47
CA ILE A 1176 52.51 8.79 51.58
C ILE A 1176 51.70 10.06 51.86
N GLY A 1177 51.18 10.15 53.09
CA GLY A 1177 50.28 11.22 53.54
C GLY A 1177 48.78 10.93 53.44
N ARG A 1178 48.36 9.72 53.03
CA ARG A 1178 46.95 9.36 52.80
C ARG A 1178 46.60 7.98 53.36
N SER A 1179 45.30 7.68 53.43
CA SER A 1179 44.80 6.31 53.49
C SER A 1179 44.97 5.62 52.14
N SER A 1180 45.07 4.28 52.13
CA SER A 1180 45.01 3.53 50.87
C SER A 1180 43.64 3.73 50.21
N LEU A 1181 43.65 4.01 48.90
CA LEU A 1181 42.46 4.22 48.07
C LEU A 1181 42.32 3.15 46.97
N SER A 1182 43.27 2.21 46.89
CA SER A 1182 43.32 1.19 45.85
C SER A 1182 42.62 -0.12 46.27
N PRO A 1183 42.10 -0.88 45.30
CA PRO A 1183 41.44 -2.16 45.57
C PRO A 1183 42.39 -3.24 46.09
N VAL A 1184 41.86 -4.12 46.93
CA VAL A 1184 42.51 -5.37 47.36
C VAL A 1184 42.30 -6.40 46.26
N THR A 1185 43.36 -6.88 45.60
CA THR A 1185 43.24 -7.79 44.44
C THR A 1185 42.83 -9.22 44.83
N GLY A 1186 43.28 -9.69 46.00
CA GLY A 1186 43.02 -11.04 46.48
C GLY A 1186 41.58 -11.21 46.97
N PRO A 1187 40.94 -12.38 46.77
CA PRO A 1187 41.54 -13.62 46.30
C PRO A 1187 41.58 -13.82 44.78
N THR A 1188 41.04 -12.91 43.97
CA THR A 1188 40.96 -13.09 42.51
C THR A 1188 42.34 -13.01 41.84
N PHE A 1189 43.19 -12.09 42.29
CA PHE A 1189 44.55 -11.91 41.77
C PHE A 1189 45.52 -11.60 42.90
N ASN A 1190 46.76 -12.09 42.80
CA ASN A 1190 47.90 -11.63 43.60
C ASN A 1190 49.19 -11.74 42.77
N ALA A 1191 50.15 -10.87 43.07
CA ALA A 1191 51.50 -10.97 42.55
C ALA A 1191 52.51 -11.07 43.71
N PHE A 1192 53.57 -11.85 43.51
CA PHE A 1192 54.55 -12.18 44.54
C PHE A 1192 55.98 -12.08 44.01
N VAL A 1193 56.93 -11.85 44.91
CA VAL A 1193 58.37 -12.00 44.66
C VAL A 1193 58.88 -13.16 45.52
N LEU A 1194 59.45 -14.16 44.87
CA LEU A 1194 60.28 -15.19 45.51
C LEU A 1194 61.69 -14.64 45.70
N LEU A 1195 62.29 -14.89 46.86
CA LEU A 1195 63.68 -14.58 47.20
C LEU A 1195 64.37 -15.80 47.83
N ARG A 1196 65.59 -16.12 47.38
CA ARG A 1196 66.47 -17.10 48.03
C ARG A 1196 67.18 -16.45 49.23
N THR A 1197 66.97 -16.96 50.43
CA THR A 1197 67.40 -16.35 51.70
C THR A 1197 68.53 -17.12 52.38
N GLY A 1198 69.66 -17.19 51.69
CA GLY A 1198 70.90 -17.77 52.20
C GLY A 1198 71.95 -18.01 51.09
N PRO A 1199 73.21 -18.30 51.47
CA PRO A 1199 74.24 -18.79 50.55
C PRO A 1199 73.91 -20.20 50.02
#